data_AF-A0A425HUW5-F1
#
_entry.id   AF-A0A425HUW5-F1
#
_cell.length_a   1.000
_cell.length_b   1.000
_cell.length_c   1.000
_cell.angle_alpha   90.00
_cell.angle_beta   90.00
_cell.angle_gamma   90.00
#
_symmetry.space_group_name_H-M   'P 1'
#
loop_
_entity.id
_entity.type
_entity.pdbx_description
1 polymer ?
#
loop_
_entity_poly.entity_id
_entity_poly.type
_entity_poly.pdbx_seq_one_letter_code
_entity_poly.pdbx_strand_id
1 'polypeptide(L)'
;LVVFSLSLSGHLPLCMRPRLHERAGSDGASLSVFETLALSPSSLLCLLPSSARVSSVLGLHLKEGKKVKGDFLLFLPSNSAVVVVQKRLREAAEKLLASTETAVGIDIVRLSDADPFLPVLPSSLASASASRRVFLTASLLPPPLPSEADVERLQKVEELKDAVFPQITTVVDCMYTRRFVSHPSHPDLSVSVLIPIDRGSALLRANAAGNVRPGAACYRLLPRHGQSVSWLLSPREDNEEEAPEVQLGIGGAAAARGHAQAEEAKVTTDSRLPLFPVPDLLLQPLLPSLLLLFSLGFSSLSSLPLLAPPQPSAVRLAMAQLRALQAITREDDREETERRSQGEDTGDRCGEAARSGVDKRRRKRSGPVLWTLTEPLGRMMGEITMKPQIVRLLYVSSQETASCSVECLTLAALLSLPSPFLSPEAVAALSPASSSLSAASAALRRAKQRLRLVKQILGVVGGDLLTRYNAFQQWQLHRESLGNWAKNHCLNEDVLVKVPAVVAYLRRCMQTFNLPLVSCGGDGLQVQKAICASFFLNCAFREENGLYSLLTPANAASHGLLVSSMDGDLSDPPSLPRLALHPSSVLANTPPPWLVFVSAQRKRDADGNAVFLMQDVTAIDPEWLPEVAGHHFCSLREA
;
A
#
# COMPACT_ATOMS: atom_id res chain seq x y z
N LEU A 1 24.04 -48.21 2.06
CA LEU A 1 25.43 -48.20 1.57
C LEU A 1 25.71 -46.77 1.09
N VAL A 2 26.51 -45.90 1.69
CA VAL A 2 27.65 -45.97 2.62
C VAL A 2 27.64 -44.64 3.42
N VAL A 3 27.22 -44.67 4.69
CA VAL A 3 27.94 -44.25 5.92
C VAL A 3 29.31 -43.60 5.69
N PHE A 4 29.48 -42.35 6.13
CA PHE A 4 30.74 -41.90 6.74
C PHE A 4 30.49 -41.02 7.96
N SER A 5 30.96 -41.55 9.08
CA SER A 5 31.12 -40.96 10.40
C SER A 5 32.50 -40.31 10.46
N LEU A 6 32.61 -39.12 11.07
CA LEU A 6 33.84 -38.66 11.70
C LEU A 6 33.49 -37.90 13.00
N SER A 7 33.93 -38.50 14.10
CA SER A 7 33.95 -38.02 15.48
C SER A 7 35.40 -37.69 15.84
N LEU A 8 35.63 -36.65 16.65
CA LEU A 8 36.77 -36.38 17.56
C LEU A 8 36.53 -34.95 18.12
N SER A 9 36.06 -34.73 19.36
CA SER A 9 36.66 -34.90 20.70
C SER A 9 37.45 -33.68 21.22
N GLY A 10 37.14 -33.26 22.47
CA GLY A 10 37.90 -32.32 23.31
C GLY A 10 37.42 -30.86 23.21
N HIS A 11 37.25 -30.05 24.25
CA HIS A 11 37.49 -30.19 25.69
C HIS A 11 36.74 -29.03 26.41
N LEU A 12 36.02 -29.30 27.52
CA LEU A 12 35.66 -28.29 28.55
C LEU A 12 36.79 -28.19 29.60
N PRO A 13 36.95 -27.03 30.26
CA PRO A 13 36.68 -26.95 31.72
C PRO A 13 35.99 -25.61 32.11
N LEU A 14 34.94 -25.54 32.92
CA LEU A 14 34.80 -25.72 34.38
C LEU A 14 35.51 -24.69 35.30
N CYS A 15 34.66 -24.00 36.08
CA CYS A 15 34.78 -23.62 37.50
C CYS A 15 35.27 -22.20 37.88
N MET A 16 34.44 -21.48 38.65
CA MET A 16 34.73 -21.00 40.03
C MET A 16 33.47 -20.37 40.69
N ARG A 17 33.00 -20.96 41.80
CA ARG A 17 32.22 -20.36 42.92
C ARG A 17 33.20 -19.68 43.91
N PRO A 18 32.87 -19.15 45.14
CA PRO A 18 31.62 -19.10 45.95
C PRO A 18 31.33 -17.70 46.60
N ARG A 19 30.22 -17.46 47.34
CA ARG A 19 30.12 -17.65 48.80
C ARG A 19 28.67 -17.56 49.32
N LEU A 20 28.42 -18.43 50.31
CA LEU A 20 27.22 -18.62 51.12
C LEU A 20 27.15 -17.64 52.31
N HIS A 21 25.93 -17.39 52.80
CA HIS A 21 25.66 -17.35 54.24
C HIS A 21 24.27 -17.94 54.52
N GLU A 22 24.24 -19.03 55.29
CA GLU A 22 23.04 -19.66 55.86
C GLU A 22 22.53 -18.90 57.09
N ARG A 23 21.21 -18.95 57.31
CA ARG A 23 20.63 -19.17 58.64
C ARG A 23 19.26 -19.84 58.50
N ALA A 24 19.10 -20.91 59.27
CA ALA A 24 17.93 -21.80 59.33
C ALA A 24 16.78 -21.22 60.18
N GLY A 25 15.57 -21.69 59.88
CA GLY A 25 14.36 -21.54 60.70
C GLY A 25 13.23 -22.39 60.12
N SER A 26 12.79 -23.37 60.89
CA SER A 26 11.83 -24.43 60.57
C SER A 26 10.37 -23.96 60.63
N ASP A 27 9.51 -24.46 59.72
CA ASP A 27 8.34 -25.30 60.03
C ASP A 27 7.26 -25.24 58.93
N GLY A 28 6.84 -26.44 58.51
CA GLY A 28 5.50 -26.81 58.03
C GLY A 28 4.85 -26.03 56.87
N ALA A 29 4.92 -26.57 55.65
CA ALA A 29 3.84 -26.38 54.68
C ALA A 29 3.77 -27.53 53.66
N SER A 30 2.55 -28.05 53.54
CA SER A 30 2.05 -28.98 52.54
C SER A 30 2.40 -28.60 51.09
N LEU A 31 2.71 -29.61 50.28
CA LEU A 31 2.95 -29.58 48.82
C LEU A 31 2.04 -28.61 48.04
N SER A 32 2.58 -27.44 47.68
CA SER A 32 2.04 -26.48 46.72
C SER A 32 2.80 -26.59 45.38
N VAL A 33 2.18 -27.19 44.36
CA VAL A 33 2.73 -27.29 42.98
C VAL A 33 2.39 -26.05 42.13
N PHE A 34 2.02 -24.92 42.75
CA PHE A 34 1.55 -23.71 42.03
C PHE A 34 2.36 -22.43 42.28
N GLU A 35 3.49 -22.49 42.99
CA GLU A 35 4.35 -21.32 43.22
C GLU A 35 5.64 -21.38 42.39
N THR A 36 5.54 -21.13 41.08
CA THR A 36 6.72 -20.72 40.25
C THR A 36 6.35 -19.99 38.97
N LEU A 37 5.22 -19.28 38.93
CA LEU A 37 4.88 -18.32 37.85
C LEU A 37 4.50 -16.95 38.41
N ALA A 38 5.30 -16.45 39.36
CA ALA A 38 5.38 -15.02 39.64
C ALA A 38 6.23 -14.34 38.54
N LEU A 39 5.70 -14.25 37.33
CA LEU A 39 6.26 -13.39 36.29
C LEU A 39 5.70 -11.98 36.47
N SER A 40 6.60 -11.04 36.77
CA SER A 40 6.28 -9.62 36.95
C SER A 40 5.61 -9.04 35.69
N PRO A 41 4.83 -7.94 35.82
CA PRO A 41 4.14 -7.30 34.69
C PRO A 41 5.08 -6.71 33.62
N SER A 42 6.41 -6.82 33.81
CA SER A 42 7.43 -6.11 33.06
C SER A 42 8.02 -6.90 31.88
N SER A 43 7.68 -8.18 31.71
CA SER A 43 8.40 -9.08 30.78
C SER A 43 7.65 -9.50 29.51
N LEU A 44 6.58 -8.79 29.09
CA LEU A 44 5.67 -9.28 28.02
C LEU A 44 5.58 -8.46 26.73
N LEU A 45 6.53 -7.56 26.41
CA LEU A 45 6.43 -6.76 25.19
C LEU A 45 7.77 -6.43 24.55
N CYS A 46 7.98 -6.89 23.31
CA CYS A 46 8.62 -6.12 22.24
C CYS A 46 8.35 -6.73 20.85
N LEU A 47 7.91 -5.87 19.92
CA LEU A 47 8.19 -5.84 18.46
C LEU A 47 7.70 -7.03 17.59
N LEU A 48 7.16 -6.78 16.39
CA LEU A 48 6.80 -7.89 15.47
C LEU A 48 8.14 -8.45 14.94
N PRO A 49 8.47 -9.75 15.06
CA PRO A 49 7.60 -10.93 15.04
C PRO A 49 7.70 -11.86 16.27
N SER A 50 6.71 -12.76 16.39
CA SER A 50 6.68 -14.06 17.09
C SER A 50 6.64 -14.10 18.64
N SER A 51 5.55 -14.67 19.15
CA SER A 51 5.25 -15.07 20.54
C SER A 51 4.65 -14.02 21.49
N ALA A 52 5.29 -12.89 21.80
CA ALA A 52 4.90 -12.05 22.95
C ALA A 52 3.48 -11.45 22.87
N ARG A 53 3.06 -10.91 21.71
CA ARG A 53 1.72 -10.32 21.52
C ARG A 53 0.59 -11.33 21.62
N VAL A 54 0.82 -12.51 21.08
CA VAL A 54 -0.12 -13.63 21.09
C VAL A 54 -0.23 -14.18 22.51
N SER A 55 0.91 -14.31 23.21
CA SER A 55 0.95 -14.66 24.63
C SER A 55 0.31 -13.62 25.54
N SER A 56 0.30 -12.32 25.19
CA SER A 56 -0.40 -11.29 25.96
C SER A 56 -1.92 -11.35 25.77
N VAL A 57 -2.42 -11.56 24.55
CA VAL A 57 -3.87 -11.71 24.30
C VAL A 57 -4.38 -13.02 24.90
N LEU A 58 -3.65 -14.11 24.70
CA LEU A 58 -3.94 -15.40 25.34
C LEU A 58 -3.74 -15.34 26.85
N GLY A 59 -2.75 -14.60 27.33
CA GLY A 59 -2.48 -14.39 28.75
C GLY A 59 -3.54 -13.54 29.44
N LEU A 60 -4.08 -12.51 28.77
CA LEU A 60 -5.25 -11.76 29.21
C LEU A 60 -6.49 -12.66 29.23
N HIS A 61 -6.69 -13.45 28.17
CA HIS A 61 -7.76 -14.43 28.11
C HIS A 61 -7.67 -15.45 29.28
N LEU A 62 -6.47 -15.96 29.58
CA LEU A 62 -6.23 -16.91 30.67
C LEU A 62 -6.35 -16.27 32.06
N LYS A 63 -5.82 -15.04 32.27
CA LYS A 63 -5.88 -14.30 33.55
C LYS A 63 -7.27 -13.79 33.89
N GLU A 64 -8.05 -13.36 32.91
CA GLU A 64 -9.46 -12.97 33.10
C GLU A 64 -10.38 -14.20 33.29
N GLY A 65 -9.81 -15.40 33.42
CA GLY A 65 -10.50 -16.67 33.57
C GLY A 65 -11.57 -16.67 34.68
N LYS A 66 -12.77 -17.16 34.30
CA LYS A 66 -14.02 -17.33 35.06
C LYS A 66 -14.79 -16.07 35.49
N LYS A 67 -14.18 -14.88 35.66
CA LYS A 67 -14.89 -13.68 36.19
C LYS A 67 -15.53 -12.75 35.15
N VAL A 68 -14.98 -12.63 33.94
CA VAL A 68 -15.49 -11.70 32.90
C VAL A 68 -15.95 -12.48 31.66
N LYS A 69 -17.23 -12.37 31.29
CA LYS A 69 -17.81 -12.99 30.07
C LYS A 69 -17.92 -11.91 28.99
N GLY A 70 -17.04 -11.91 27.99
CA GLY A 70 -17.09 -10.98 26.86
C GLY A 70 -16.07 -11.28 25.76
N ASP A 71 -16.28 -10.66 24.60
CA ASP A 71 -15.51 -10.81 23.36
C ASP A 71 -14.37 -9.78 23.27
N PHE A 72 -13.33 -10.13 22.51
CA PHE A 72 -12.19 -9.26 22.23
C PHE A 72 -12.30 -8.62 20.86
N LEU A 73 -11.94 -7.34 20.75
CA LEU A 73 -11.76 -6.64 19.48
C LEU A 73 -10.32 -6.15 19.35
N LEU A 74 -9.59 -6.65 18.36
CA LEU A 74 -8.20 -6.30 18.11
C LEU A 74 -8.11 -5.42 16.86
N PHE A 75 -7.61 -4.20 17.04
CA PHE A 75 -7.23 -3.32 15.94
C PHE A 75 -5.79 -3.61 15.53
N LEU A 76 -5.61 -3.94 14.25
CA LEU A 76 -4.32 -4.23 13.64
C LEU A 76 -4.02 -3.21 12.54
N PRO A 77 -2.74 -2.93 12.24
CA PRO A 77 -2.40 -1.83 11.36
C PRO A 77 -2.74 -2.09 9.88
N SER A 78 -2.93 -3.36 9.47
CA SER A 78 -3.20 -3.72 8.07
C SER A 78 -3.80 -5.11 7.93
N ASN A 79 -4.39 -5.40 6.78
CA ASN A 79 -4.90 -6.74 6.44
C ASN A 79 -3.86 -7.84 6.46
N SER A 80 -2.65 -7.56 5.99
CA SER A 80 -1.55 -8.53 6.06
C SER A 80 -1.22 -8.85 7.52
N ALA A 81 -1.25 -7.86 8.41
CA ALA A 81 -1.11 -8.06 9.84
C ALA A 81 -2.28 -8.88 10.43
N VAL A 82 -3.53 -8.64 10.01
CA VAL A 82 -4.70 -9.44 10.41
C VAL A 82 -4.50 -10.92 10.08
N VAL A 83 -4.13 -11.24 8.84
CA VAL A 83 -3.90 -12.64 8.41
C VAL A 83 -2.78 -13.29 9.22
N VAL A 84 -1.66 -12.58 9.44
CA VAL A 84 -0.51 -13.11 10.20
C VAL A 84 -0.87 -13.33 11.68
N VAL A 85 -1.56 -12.38 12.31
CA VAL A 85 -1.95 -12.47 13.73
C VAL A 85 -3.01 -13.55 13.92
N GLN A 86 -4.00 -13.65 13.03
CA GLN A 86 -5.01 -14.70 13.05
C GLN A 86 -4.36 -16.09 13.03
N LYS A 87 -3.43 -16.30 12.10
CA LYS A 87 -2.70 -17.56 11.96
C LYS A 87 -1.95 -17.92 13.24
N ARG A 88 -1.20 -16.97 13.80
CA ARG A 88 -0.42 -17.19 15.03
C ARG A 88 -1.28 -17.38 16.28
N LEU A 89 -2.42 -16.69 16.39
CA LEU A 89 -3.36 -16.87 17.48
C LEU A 89 -3.96 -18.29 17.45
N ARG A 90 -4.33 -18.81 16.27
CA ARG A 90 -4.81 -20.19 16.12
C ARG A 90 -3.77 -21.22 16.56
N GLU A 91 -2.54 -21.09 16.05
CA GLU A 91 -1.43 -21.98 16.42
C GLU A 91 -1.17 -22.01 17.93
N ALA A 92 -1.23 -20.85 18.57
CA ALA A 92 -1.01 -20.75 20.01
C ALA A 92 -2.22 -21.24 20.83
N ALA A 93 -3.45 -21.05 20.35
CA ALA A 93 -4.64 -21.61 20.97
C ALA A 93 -4.65 -23.15 20.90
N GLU A 94 -4.26 -23.74 19.76
CA GLU A 94 -4.12 -25.20 19.60
C GLU A 94 -3.06 -25.78 20.56
N LYS A 95 -1.91 -25.12 20.68
CA LYS A 95 -0.85 -25.52 21.63
C LYS A 95 -1.31 -25.45 23.08
N LEU A 96 -2.09 -24.43 23.45
CA LEU A 96 -2.64 -24.29 24.79
C LEU A 96 -3.66 -25.40 25.08
N LEU A 97 -4.59 -25.66 24.16
CA LEU A 97 -5.55 -26.76 24.25
C LEU A 97 -4.87 -28.11 24.42
N ALA A 98 -3.74 -28.35 23.75
CA ALA A 98 -2.96 -29.56 23.91
C ALA A 98 -2.23 -29.66 25.27
N SER A 99 -1.95 -28.53 25.92
CA SER A 99 -1.20 -28.46 27.18
C SER A 99 -2.08 -28.44 28.44
N THR A 100 -3.31 -27.93 28.33
CA THR A 100 -4.24 -27.78 29.44
C THR A 100 -5.64 -28.24 29.02
N GLU A 101 -6.14 -29.34 29.62
CA GLU A 101 -7.51 -29.86 29.39
C GLU A 101 -8.62 -28.86 29.78
N THR A 102 -8.26 -27.75 30.41
CA THR A 102 -9.16 -26.69 30.89
C THR A 102 -9.21 -25.46 29.99
N ALA A 103 -8.47 -25.42 28.88
CA ALA A 103 -8.50 -24.27 27.97
C ALA A 103 -9.86 -24.18 27.26
N VAL A 104 -10.54 -23.07 27.48
CA VAL A 104 -11.75 -22.69 26.72
C VAL A 104 -11.35 -22.50 25.27
N GLY A 105 -12.08 -23.12 24.32
CA GLY A 105 -11.85 -22.90 22.89
C GLY A 105 -11.85 -21.40 22.56
N ILE A 106 -11.09 -20.95 21.58
CA ILE A 106 -11.07 -19.54 21.15
C ILE A 106 -11.48 -19.47 19.69
N ASP A 107 -12.60 -18.79 19.42
CA ASP A 107 -13.05 -18.55 18.06
C ASP A 107 -12.47 -17.23 17.53
N ILE A 108 -11.70 -17.30 16.45
CA ILE A 108 -10.95 -16.17 15.91
C ILE A 108 -11.54 -15.74 14.58
N VAL A 109 -12.24 -14.61 14.61
CA VAL A 109 -13.04 -14.08 13.51
C VAL A 109 -12.32 -12.90 12.87
N ARG A 110 -12.14 -12.94 11.55
CA ARG A 110 -11.65 -11.79 10.77
C ARG A 110 -12.85 -11.00 10.27
N LEU A 111 -12.89 -9.70 10.55
CA LEU A 111 -13.90 -8.81 9.98
C LEU A 111 -13.52 -8.42 8.54
N SER A 112 -14.53 -8.27 7.68
CA SER A 112 -14.38 -7.72 6.33
C SER A 112 -14.11 -6.22 6.41
N ASP A 113 -13.33 -5.67 5.49
CA ASP A 113 -13.14 -4.20 5.42
C ASP A 113 -14.30 -3.51 4.69
N ALA A 114 -14.90 -4.18 3.70
CA ALA A 114 -16.01 -3.61 2.93
C ALA A 114 -17.27 -3.48 3.80
N ASP A 115 -17.50 -4.48 4.66
CA ASP A 115 -18.65 -4.59 5.54
C ASP A 115 -18.20 -5.16 6.89
N PRO A 116 -17.62 -4.34 7.78
CA PRO A 116 -17.08 -4.79 9.07
C PRO A 116 -18.21 -5.09 10.08
N PHE A 117 -19.29 -5.75 9.69
CA PHE A 117 -20.33 -6.12 10.66
C PHE A 117 -19.86 -7.26 11.56
N LEU A 118 -20.22 -7.17 12.82
CA LEU A 118 -19.96 -8.25 13.76
C LEU A 118 -20.98 -9.38 13.54
N PRO A 119 -20.52 -10.63 13.31
CA PRO A 119 -21.45 -11.73 13.05
C PRO A 119 -22.29 -12.06 14.29
N VAL A 120 -23.60 -12.16 14.08
CA VAL A 120 -24.57 -12.59 15.10
C VAL A 120 -24.77 -14.11 14.97
N LEU A 121 -24.81 -14.83 16.09
CA LEU A 121 -24.96 -16.29 16.11
C LEU A 121 -26.33 -16.71 16.68
N PRO A 122 -26.95 -17.79 16.17
CA PRO A 122 -28.11 -18.41 16.81
C PRO A 122 -27.81 -18.90 18.24
N SER A 123 -28.76 -18.77 19.17
CA SER A 123 -28.62 -19.13 20.58
C SER A 123 -28.28 -20.61 20.81
N SER A 124 -28.72 -21.49 19.90
CA SER A 124 -28.39 -22.92 19.92
C SER A 124 -26.89 -23.20 19.71
N LEU A 125 -26.21 -22.40 18.87
CA LEU A 125 -24.77 -22.47 18.65
C LEU A 125 -23.96 -21.74 19.73
N ALA A 126 -24.57 -20.75 20.40
CA ALA A 126 -23.97 -20.04 21.52
C ALA A 126 -23.83 -20.91 22.79
N SER A 127 -24.72 -21.88 23.00
CA SER A 127 -24.65 -22.82 24.14
C SER A 127 -23.65 -23.96 23.94
N ALA A 128 -23.37 -24.36 22.69
CA ALA A 128 -22.39 -25.40 22.35
C ALA A 128 -20.95 -24.87 22.35
N SER A 129 -20.77 -23.56 22.21
CA SER A 129 -19.49 -22.88 22.20
C SER A 129 -19.34 -21.99 23.43
N ALA A 130 -18.84 -22.55 24.53
CA ALA A 130 -18.36 -21.77 25.68
C ALA A 130 -17.11 -20.90 25.33
N SER A 131 -16.79 -20.75 24.04
CA SER A 131 -15.61 -20.08 23.50
C SER A 131 -15.77 -18.56 23.48
N ARG A 132 -14.81 -17.82 24.06
CA ARG A 132 -14.76 -16.37 23.84
C ARG A 132 -14.30 -16.09 22.40
N ARG A 133 -14.90 -15.09 21.75
CA ARG A 133 -14.51 -14.70 20.39
C ARG A 133 -13.44 -13.61 20.40
N VAL A 134 -12.58 -13.67 19.40
CA VAL A 134 -11.55 -12.65 19.11
C VAL A 134 -11.78 -12.12 17.70
N PHE A 135 -12.34 -10.92 17.62
CA PHE A 135 -12.54 -10.18 16.38
C PHE A 135 -11.25 -9.45 15.99
N LEU A 136 -10.82 -9.62 14.75
CA LEU A 136 -9.64 -8.96 14.19
C LEU A 136 -10.08 -8.01 13.08
N THR A 137 -9.65 -6.75 13.16
CA THR A 137 -9.94 -5.74 12.14
C THR A 137 -8.71 -4.90 11.79
N ALA A 138 -8.60 -4.50 10.53
CA ALA A 138 -7.66 -3.49 10.05
C ALA A 138 -8.32 -2.11 9.85
N SER A 139 -9.63 -2.01 10.07
CA SER A 139 -10.39 -0.77 9.90
C SER A 139 -9.86 0.33 10.81
N LEU A 140 -9.89 1.57 10.32
CA LEU A 140 -9.57 2.74 11.13
C LEU A 140 -10.58 2.90 12.26
N LEU A 141 -11.86 2.72 11.96
CA LEU A 141 -12.96 2.91 12.90
C LEU A 141 -13.52 1.58 13.40
N PRO A 142 -14.09 1.54 14.61
CA PRO A 142 -14.78 0.36 15.09
C PRO A 142 -15.93 -0.05 14.16
N PRO A 143 -16.26 -1.34 14.11
CA PRO A 143 -17.46 -1.81 13.42
C PRO A 143 -18.70 -1.13 14.00
N PRO A 144 -19.79 -0.97 13.23
CA PRO A 144 -21.05 -0.47 13.78
C PRO A 144 -21.51 -1.40 14.91
N LEU A 145 -21.64 -0.84 16.11
CA LEU A 145 -22.08 -1.55 17.30
C LEU A 145 -23.57 -1.33 17.48
N PRO A 146 -24.34 -2.38 17.82
CA PRO A 146 -25.78 -2.24 17.99
C PRO A 146 -26.05 -1.33 19.21
N SER A 147 -26.88 -0.30 19.03
CA SER A 147 -27.38 0.50 20.15
C SER A 147 -28.38 -0.31 20.97
N GLU A 148 -28.69 0.14 22.20
CA GLU A 148 -29.73 -0.49 23.03
C GLU A 148 -31.07 -0.59 22.30
N ALA A 149 -31.45 0.45 21.56
CA ALA A 149 -32.65 0.46 20.72
C ALA A 149 -32.54 -0.47 19.50
N ASP A 150 -31.35 -0.63 18.91
CA ASP A 150 -31.15 -1.56 17.80
C ASP A 150 -31.21 -3.01 18.28
N VAL A 151 -30.65 -3.31 19.45
CA VAL A 151 -30.80 -4.62 20.10
C VAL A 151 -32.28 -4.90 20.36
N GLU A 152 -33.03 -3.94 20.90
CA GLU A 152 -34.46 -4.11 21.19
C GLU A 152 -35.30 -4.27 19.90
N ARG A 153 -34.99 -3.54 18.83
CA ARG A 153 -35.64 -3.67 17.52
C ARG A 153 -35.31 -5.00 16.86
N LEU A 154 -34.04 -5.42 16.89
CA LEU A 154 -33.59 -6.66 16.26
C LEU A 154 -34.08 -7.89 17.03
N GLN A 155 -34.23 -7.81 18.37
CA GLN A 155 -34.90 -8.83 19.16
C GLN A 155 -36.38 -9.00 18.82
N LYS A 156 -37.05 -7.96 18.29
CA LYS A 156 -38.45 -8.06 17.85
C LYS A 156 -38.60 -8.74 16.48
N VAL A 157 -37.53 -8.84 15.69
CA VAL A 157 -37.52 -9.57 14.41
C VAL A 157 -37.58 -11.07 14.71
N GLU A 158 -38.62 -11.75 14.22
CA GLU A 158 -38.92 -13.15 14.55
C GLU A 158 -37.75 -14.11 14.28
N GLU A 159 -36.97 -13.85 13.24
CA GLU A 159 -35.76 -14.62 12.87
C GLU A 159 -34.55 -14.37 13.79
N LEU A 160 -34.53 -13.26 14.53
CA LEU A 160 -33.41 -12.81 15.37
C LEU A 160 -33.73 -12.83 16.87
N LYS A 161 -34.95 -13.22 17.26
CA LYS A 161 -35.37 -13.40 18.66
C LYS A 161 -34.40 -14.29 19.45
N ASP A 162 -33.84 -15.30 18.79
CA ASP A 162 -32.88 -16.24 19.36
C ASP A 162 -31.42 -15.88 19.03
N ALA A 163 -31.09 -14.66 18.63
CA ALA A 163 -29.73 -14.32 18.19
C ALA A 163 -28.88 -13.69 19.32
N VAL A 164 -27.63 -14.15 19.46
CA VAL A 164 -26.67 -13.64 20.46
C VAL A 164 -25.76 -12.59 19.83
N PHE A 165 -25.94 -11.33 20.25
CA PHE A 165 -25.10 -10.23 19.83
C PHE A 165 -23.68 -10.31 20.43
N PRO A 166 -22.64 -9.93 19.67
CA PRO A 166 -21.29 -9.79 20.18
C PRO A 166 -21.19 -8.78 21.32
N GLN A 167 -20.52 -9.17 22.40
CA GLN A 167 -20.36 -8.38 23.61
C GLN A 167 -18.90 -7.98 23.79
N ILE A 168 -18.47 -6.93 23.09
CA ILE A 168 -17.07 -6.48 23.17
C ILE A 168 -16.83 -5.85 24.55
N THR A 169 -16.10 -6.58 25.39
CA THR A 169 -15.66 -6.09 26.71
C THR A 169 -14.21 -5.63 26.68
N THR A 170 -13.40 -6.18 25.77
CA THR A 170 -11.97 -5.91 25.74
C THR A 170 -11.53 -5.47 24.36
N VAL A 171 -10.99 -4.26 24.28
CA VAL A 171 -10.34 -3.75 23.06
C VAL A 171 -8.83 -3.82 23.24
N VAL A 172 -8.13 -4.31 22.22
CA VAL A 172 -6.68 -4.24 22.12
C VAL A 172 -6.35 -3.42 20.89
N ASP A 173 -5.80 -2.23 21.10
CA ASP A 173 -5.58 -1.27 20.04
C ASP A 173 -4.08 -1.03 19.81
N CYS A 174 -3.67 -1.22 18.56
CA CYS A 174 -2.31 -1.01 18.14
C CYS A 174 -1.94 0.48 18.02
N MET A 175 -2.88 1.43 18.05
CA MET A 175 -2.65 2.88 17.93
C MET A 175 -2.07 3.34 16.57
N TYR A 176 -1.96 2.44 15.59
CA TYR A 176 -1.42 2.74 14.27
C TYR A 176 -2.34 2.24 13.16
N THR A 177 -2.25 2.89 12.01
CA THR A 177 -2.77 2.39 10.74
C THR A 177 -1.65 2.38 9.72
N ARG A 178 -1.57 1.34 8.89
CA ARG A 178 -0.59 1.27 7.81
C ARG A 178 -1.18 1.96 6.58
N ARG A 179 -0.50 2.98 6.08
CA ARG A 179 -0.90 3.70 4.86
C ARG A 179 0.21 3.64 3.83
N PHE A 180 -0.17 3.74 2.56
CA PHE A 180 0.78 3.95 1.47
C PHE A 180 0.95 5.46 1.28
N VAL A 181 2.21 5.89 1.28
CA VAL A 181 2.62 7.27 1.14
C VAL A 181 3.45 7.39 -0.14
N SER A 182 3.18 8.39 -0.97
CA SER A 182 4.00 8.68 -2.14
C SER A 182 5.39 9.16 -1.73
N HIS A 183 6.43 8.68 -2.41
CA HIS A 183 7.79 9.09 -2.14
C HIS A 183 7.98 10.57 -2.53
N PRO A 184 8.67 11.40 -1.72
CA PRO A 184 8.84 12.82 -2.01
C PRO A 184 9.58 13.12 -3.32
N SER A 185 10.46 12.21 -3.76
CA SER A 185 11.22 12.40 -5.01
C SER A 185 10.48 11.92 -6.26
N HIS A 186 9.45 11.06 -6.12
CA HIS A 186 8.75 10.49 -7.26
C HIS A 186 7.36 9.93 -6.87
N PRO A 187 6.26 10.40 -7.49
CA PRO A 187 4.89 10.08 -7.08
C PRO A 187 4.49 8.62 -7.27
N ASP A 188 5.01 7.93 -8.29
CA ASP A 188 4.70 6.52 -8.55
C ASP A 188 5.52 5.55 -7.70
N LEU A 189 6.44 6.06 -6.88
CA LEU A 189 7.12 5.28 -5.85
C LEU A 189 6.31 5.42 -4.56
N SER A 190 5.98 4.30 -3.94
CA SER A 190 5.17 4.29 -2.73
C SER A 190 5.84 3.54 -1.60
N VAL A 191 5.66 4.06 -0.39
CA VAL A 191 6.21 3.52 0.85
C VAL A 191 5.06 3.14 1.78
N SER A 192 5.09 1.92 2.30
CA SER A 192 4.11 1.49 3.30
C SER A 192 4.61 1.85 4.69
N VAL A 193 4.00 2.86 5.31
CA VAL A 193 4.41 3.43 6.60
C VAL A 193 3.32 3.17 7.66
N LEU A 194 3.74 2.98 8.91
CA LEU A 194 2.83 3.00 10.06
C LEU A 194 2.60 4.44 10.50
N ILE A 195 1.37 4.91 10.36
CA ILE A 195 0.94 6.26 10.75
C ILE A 195 0.18 6.16 12.08
N PRO A 196 0.52 6.99 13.09
CA PRO A 196 -0.24 7.05 14.34
C PRO A 196 -1.67 7.49 14.06
N ILE A 197 -2.64 6.88 14.75
CA ILE A 197 -4.03 7.36 14.67
C ILE A 197 -4.20 8.65 15.48
N ASP A 198 -5.20 9.45 15.13
CA ASP A 198 -5.57 10.64 15.89
C ASP A 198 -6.30 10.29 17.18
N ARG A 199 -6.37 11.26 18.10
CA ARG A 199 -7.06 11.11 19.40
C ARG A 199 -8.53 10.72 19.25
N GLY A 200 -9.23 11.28 18.25
CA GLY A 200 -10.63 10.96 17.99
C GLY A 200 -10.81 9.50 17.60
N SER A 201 -10.02 9.02 16.65
CA SER A 201 -10.01 7.60 16.25
C SER A 201 -9.66 6.68 17.43
N ALA A 202 -8.65 7.01 18.23
CA ALA A 202 -8.27 6.22 19.41
C ALA A 202 -9.38 6.16 20.46
N LEU A 203 -10.12 7.26 20.65
CA LEU A 203 -11.28 7.30 21.54
C LEU A 203 -12.43 6.45 21.02
N LEU A 204 -12.75 6.53 19.73
CA LEU A 204 -13.80 5.72 19.11
C LEU A 204 -13.49 4.22 19.21
N ARG A 205 -12.23 3.83 18.95
CA ARG A 205 -11.78 2.44 19.13
C ARG A 205 -11.90 1.98 20.57
N ALA A 206 -11.52 2.81 21.54
CA ALA A 206 -11.64 2.50 22.97
C ALA A 206 -13.11 2.37 23.41
N ASN A 207 -14.00 3.24 22.91
CA ASN A 207 -15.44 3.22 23.22
C ASN A 207 -16.15 1.99 22.65
N ALA A 208 -15.53 1.24 21.74
CA ALA A 208 -16.06 -0.06 21.34
C ALA A 208 -16.07 -1.06 22.51
N ALA A 209 -15.16 -0.89 23.47
CA ALA A 209 -15.19 -1.62 24.73
C ALA A 209 -16.27 -1.02 25.63
N GLY A 210 -17.21 -1.86 26.08
CA GLY A 210 -18.18 -1.45 27.11
C GLY A 210 -19.48 -0.87 26.57
N ASN A 211 -19.72 -0.97 25.26
CA ASN A 211 -20.97 -0.54 24.64
C ASN A 211 -22.19 -1.36 25.13
N VAL A 212 -21.97 -2.63 25.51
CA VAL A 212 -23.04 -3.56 25.91
C VAL A 212 -22.98 -3.93 27.40
N ARG A 213 -21.82 -3.83 28.05
CA ARG A 213 -21.64 -4.26 29.46
C ARG A 213 -20.59 -3.42 30.20
N PRO A 214 -20.84 -3.02 31.48
CA PRO A 214 -19.84 -2.39 32.34
C PRO A 214 -18.69 -3.34 32.72
N GLY A 215 -17.50 -2.79 32.97
CA GLY A 215 -16.28 -3.57 33.25
C GLY A 215 -15.37 -3.78 32.03
N ALA A 216 -15.43 -2.85 31.08
CA ALA A 216 -14.67 -2.93 29.84
C ALA A 216 -13.26 -2.36 29.96
N ALA A 217 -12.31 -3.00 29.28
CA ALA A 217 -10.90 -2.61 29.27
C ALA A 217 -10.43 -2.30 27.84
N CYS A 218 -9.68 -1.21 27.70
CA CYS A 218 -8.97 -0.90 26.46
C CYS A 218 -7.45 -0.95 26.71
N TYR A 219 -6.79 -1.93 26.12
CA TYR A 219 -5.34 -2.06 26.14
C TYR A 219 -4.74 -1.34 24.94
N ARG A 220 -3.95 -0.29 25.20
CA ARG A 220 -3.29 0.48 24.16
C ARG A 220 -1.82 0.10 24.08
N LEU A 221 -1.35 -0.18 22.87
CA LEU A 221 0.05 -0.42 22.58
C LEU A 221 0.72 0.93 22.26
N LEU A 222 1.30 1.57 23.27
CA LEU A 222 1.95 2.89 23.14
C LEU A 222 3.47 2.78 22.97
N PRO A 223 4.09 3.69 22.20
CA PRO A 223 5.54 3.89 22.21
C PRO A 223 6.12 4.24 23.58
N ARG A 224 7.33 3.75 23.90
CA ARG A 224 8.14 4.22 25.03
C ARG A 224 8.52 5.69 24.87
N HIS A 225 8.85 6.33 25.99
CA HIS A 225 9.17 7.76 26.10
C HIS A 225 10.15 8.26 25.03
N GLY A 226 9.87 9.43 24.43
CA GLY A 226 10.85 10.23 23.68
C GLY A 226 10.79 10.20 22.16
N GLN A 227 10.01 9.31 21.53
CA GLN A 227 9.87 9.32 20.06
C GLN A 227 8.78 10.31 19.62
N SER A 228 9.21 11.52 19.24
CA SER A 228 8.36 12.51 18.56
C SER A 228 7.89 11.98 17.20
N VAL A 229 6.61 12.12 16.87
CA VAL A 229 6.04 11.84 15.54
C VAL A 229 6.40 12.89 14.49
N SER A 230 7.28 13.84 14.80
CA SER A 230 7.78 14.84 13.85
C SER A 230 8.57 14.25 12.67
N TRP A 231 9.04 13.00 12.76
CA TRP A 231 9.69 12.31 11.64
C TRP A 231 8.72 11.99 10.48
N LEU A 232 7.39 11.99 10.72
CA LEU A 232 6.40 11.75 9.66
C LEU A 232 6.40 12.84 8.56
N LEU A 233 6.95 14.02 8.87
CA LEU A 233 7.07 15.15 7.96
C LEU A 233 8.48 15.29 7.33
N SER A 234 9.42 14.43 7.74
CA SER A 234 10.81 14.44 7.27
C SER A 234 11.29 12.99 7.08
N PRO A 235 11.21 12.43 5.86
CA PRO A 235 11.72 11.10 5.60
C PRO A 235 13.23 11.12 5.81
N ARG A 236 13.70 10.48 6.89
CA ARG A 236 15.11 10.13 7.04
C ARG A 236 15.33 8.79 6.36
N GLU A 237 16.39 8.71 5.56
CA GLU A 237 16.77 7.50 4.83
C GLU A 237 17.19 6.35 5.76
N ASP A 238 17.49 6.64 7.04
CA ASP A 238 18.02 5.66 7.97
C ASP A 238 17.17 5.54 9.24
N ASN A 239 16.78 4.30 9.56
CA ASN A 239 16.17 3.83 10.82
C ASN A 239 14.64 3.98 10.98
N GLU A 240 13.86 3.20 10.23
CA GLU A 240 12.42 2.97 10.50
C GLU A 240 12.08 1.55 11.00
N GLU A 241 13.06 0.75 11.47
CA GLU A 241 12.78 -0.60 12.00
C GLU A 241 12.93 -0.80 13.51
N GLU A 242 13.23 0.24 14.26
CA GLU A 242 12.71 0.26 15.62
C GLU A 242 11.23 0.65 15.52
N ALA A 243 10.37 -0.37 15.41
CA ALA A 243 9.07 -0.19 16.05
C ALA A 243 9.37 0.32 17.47
N PRO A 244 8.72 1.40 17.93
CA PRO A 244 9.01 1.93 19.24
C PRO A 244 8.89 0.78 20.24
N GLU A 245 9.85 0.62 21.15
CA GLU A 245 9.65 -0.28 22.29
C GLU A 245 8.30 0.06 22.91
N VAL A 246 7.38 -0.89 22.99
CA VAL A 246 5.99 -0.63 23.36
C VAL A 246 5.81 -0.97 24.83
N GLN A 247 5.16 -0.10 25.60
CA GLN A 247 4.64 -0.44 26.93
C GLN A 247 3.12 -0.65 26.86
N LEU A 248 2.63 -1.66 27.59
CA LEU A 248 1.20 -1.88 27.81
C LEU A 248 0.74 -0.80 28.79
N GLY A 249 0.07 0.23 28.28
CA GLY A 249 -0.67 1.17 29.10
C GLY A 249 -2.07 0.63 29.37
N ILE A 250 -2.50 0.62 30.62
CA ILE A 250 -3.91 0.43 30.96
C ILE A 250 -4.60 1.76 30.70
N GLY A 251 -5.39 1.86 29.63
CA GLY A 251 -6.35 2.95 29.47
C GLY A 251 -7.47 2.73 30.48
N GLY A 252 -7.72 3.70 31.36
CA GLY A 252 -8.77 3.61 32.36
C GLY A 252 -10.14 3.31 31.72
N ALA A 253 -10.97 2.54 32.45
CA ALA A 253 -12.31 2.13 32.03
C ALA A 253 -13.12 3.33 31.51
N ALA A 254 -13.65 3.22 30.28
CA ALA A 254 -14.64 4.14 29.78
C ALA A 254 -15.95 3.88 30.54
N ALA A 255 -16.13 4.55 31.68
CA ALA A 255 -17.40 4.58 32.38
C ALA A 255 -18.39 5.39 31.54
N ALA A 256 -19.22 4.69 30.77
CA ALA A 256 -20.48 5.26 30.33
C ALA A 256 -21.40 5.35 31.56
N ARG A 257 -21.74 6.59 31.93
CA ARG A 257 -22.65 7.05 33.00
C ARG A 257 -22.05 7.07 34.42
N GLY A 258 -21.91 8.29 34.95
CA GLY A 258 -21.71 8.55 36.39
C GLY A 258 -20.56 9.53 36.68
N HIS A 259 -20.90 10.64 37.34
CA HIS A 259 -20.04 11.77 37.67
C HIS A 259 -18.84 11.44 38.58
N ALA A 260 -17.79 12.26 38.40
CA ALA A 260 -16.83 12.72 39.42
C ALA A 260 -15.97 11.65 40.13
N GLN A 261 -14.82 11.30 39.53
CA GLN A 261 -13.51 10.99 40.16
C GLN A 261 -12.62 10.19 39.18
N ALA A 262 -12.20 10.80 38.06
CA ALA A 262 -11.30 10.16 37.09
C ALA A 262 -10.45 11.18 36.30
N GLU A 263 -10.11 12.32 36.90
CA GLU A 263 -9.47 13.43 36.16
C GLU A 263 -7.94 13.35 36.06
N GLU A 264 -7.21 12.69 36.98
CA GLU A 264 -5.73 12.77 36.97
C GLU A 264 -5.01 11.74 36.07
N ALA A 265 -5.58 10.54 35.82
CA ALA A 265 -4.94 9.53 34.97
C ALA A 265 -5.29 9.64 33.47
N LYS A 266 -6.25 10.50 33.11
CA LYS A 266 -6.78 10.67 31.74
C LYS A 266 -5.86 11.50 30.82
N VAL A 267 -5.00 12.34 31.38
CA VAL A 267 -4.33 13.44 30.65
C VAL A 267 -2.95 13.07 30.09
N THR A 268 -2.30 12.01 30.58
CA THR A 268 -0.86 11.79 30.31
C THR A 268 -0.53 10.93 29.09
N THR A 269 -1.48 10.12 28.59
CA THR A 269 -1.23 9.16 27.48
C THR A 269 -1.72 9.65 26.12
N ASP A 270 -2.86 10.33 26.05
CA ASP A 270 -3.43 10.86 24.81
C ASP A 270 -2.70 12.11 24.29
N SER A 271 -1.91 12.78 25.13
CA SER A 271 -1.13 13.97 24.74
C SER A 271 -0.13 13.68 23.60
N ARG A 272 0.27 12.41 23.43
CA ARG A 272 1.26 11.95 22.43
C ARG A 272 0.67 11.65 21.05
N LEU A 273 -0.65 11.47 20.96
CA LEU A 273 -1.32 11.23 19.67
C LEU A 273 -1.62 12.58 18.98
N PRO A 274 -1.55 12.62 17.64
CA PRO A 274 -1.95 13.80 16.89
C PRO A 274 -3.42 14.13 17.17
N LEU A 275 -3.72 15.43 17.23
CA LEU A 275 -5.08 15.91 17.48
C LEU A 275 -6.02 15.57 16.32
N PHE A 276 -5.50 15.59 15.10
CA PHE A 276 -6.26 15.36 13.86
C PHE A 276 -5.55 14.32 13.00
N PRO A 277 -6.30 13.58 12.16
CA PRO A 277 -5.70 12.64 11.22
C PRO A 277 -4.83 13.37 10.22
N VAL A 278 -3.75 12.71 9.76
CA VAL A 278 -2.92 13.25 8.68
C VAL A 278 -3.76 13.32 7.40
N PRO A 279 -3.90 14.50 6.77
CA PRO A 279 -4.72 14.64 5.57
C PRO A 279 -4.19 13.78 4.41
N ASP A 280 -5.09 13.11 3.69
CA ASP A 280 -4.71 12.27 2.55
C ASP A 280 -3.99 13.05 1.45
N LEU A 281 -4.25 14.37 1.34
CA LEU A 281 -3.54 15.28 0.42
C LEU A 281 -2.01 15.27 0.63
N LEU A 282 -1.54 15.05 1.86
CA LEU A 282 -0.11 14.99 2.18
C LEU A 282 0.49 13.60 1.97
N LEU A 283 -0.36 12.57 1.84
CA LEU A 283 0.06 11.18 1.72
C LEU A 283 0.06 10.69 0.27
N GLN A 284 -0.77 11.28 -0.59
CA GLN A 284 -0.96 10.88 -1.97
C GLN A 284 -0.23 11.80 -2.96
N PRO A 285 0.03 11.33 -4.21
CA PRO A 285 0.54 12.18 -5.27
C PRO A 285 -0.33 13.41 -5.50
N LEU A 286 0.30 14.58 -5.66
CA LEU A 286 -0.42 15.84 -5.86
C LEU A 286 -0.98 16.03 -7.27
N LEU A 287 -0.55 15.21 -8.25
CA LEU A 287 -0.91 15.37 -9.67
C LEU A 287 -2.45 15.39 -9.89
N PRO A 288 -3.25 14.43 -9.38
CA PRO A 288 -4.71 14.45 -9.57
C PRO A 288 -5.37 15.65 -8.91
N SER A 289 -4.92 16.03 -7.71
CA SER A 289 -5.45 17.19 -6.98
C SER A 289 -5.17 18.51 -7.71
N LEU A 290 -3.98 18.65 -8.30
CA LEU A 290 -3.61 19.80 -9.11
C LEU A 290 -4.41 19.87 -10.40
N LEU A 291 -4.60 18.76 -11.10
CA LEU A 291 -5.42 18.69 -12.31
C LEU A 291 -6.87 19.08 -12.05
N LEU A 292 -7.46 18.56 -10.95
CA LEU A 292 -8.79 18.93 -10.52
C LEU A 292 -8.87 20.44 -10.22
N LEU A 293 -7.88 20.98 -9.50
CA LEU A 293 -7.79 22.40 -9.18
C LEU A 293 -7.75 23.27 -10.45
N PHE A 294 -6.93 22.91 -11.44
CA PHE A 294 -6.85 23.61 -12.72
C PHE A 294 -8.14 23.47 -13.54
N SER A 295 -8.82 22.32 -13.50
CA SER A 295 -10.10 22.12 -14.17
C SER A 295 -11.22 23.01 -13.60
N LEU A 296 -11.11 23.38 -12.31
CA LEU A 296 -12.01 24.31 -11.64
C LEU A 296 -11.64 25.80 -11.88
N GLY A 297 -10.57 26.07 -12.63
CA GLY A 297 -10.14 27.43 -12.97
C GLY A 297 -9.25 28.11 -11.93
N PHE A 298 -8.76 27.39 -10.92
CA PHE A 298 -7.78 27.94 -9.98
C PHE A 298 -6.37 27.87 -10.57
N SER A 299 -5.53 28.86 -10.27
CA SER A 299 -4.18 28.98 -10.85
C SER A 299 -3.06 28.40 -9.97
N SER A 300 -3.32 28.19 -8.68
CA SER A 300 -2.33 27.67 -7.72
C SER A 300 -2.99 27.12 -6.45
N LEU A 301 -2.36 26.11 -5.84
CA LEU A 301 -2.74 25.61 -4.51
C LEU A 301 -2.65 26.68 -3.42
N SER A 302 -1.76 27.67 -3.57
CA SER A 302 -1.60 28.76 -2.60
C SER A 302 -2.85 29.66 -2.51
N SER A 303 -3.75 29.60 -3.49
CA SER A 303 -5.01 30.34 -3.46
C SER A 303 -6.07 29.70 -2.55
N LEU A 304 -5.88 28.43 -2.15
CA LEU A 304 -6.83 27.70 -1.33
C LEU A 304 -6.50 27.83 0.16
N PRO A 305 -7.50 28.04 1.04
CA PRO A 305 -7.31 28.09 2.48
C PRO A 305 -7.17 26.66 3.06
N LEU A 306 -6.06 25.99 2.73
CA LEU A 306 -5.78 24.63 3.21
C LEU A 306 -5.39 24.65 4.70
N LEU A 307 -6.03 23.79 5.49
CA LEU A 307 -5.70 23.61 6.91
C LEU A 307 -4.26 23.10 7.11
N ALA A 308 -3.78 22.28 6.17
CA ALA A 308 -2.41 21.78 6.11
C ALA A 308 -1.92 21.78 4.65
N PRO A 309 -1.18 22.82 4.21
CA PRO A 309 -0.69 22.89 2.85
C PRO A 309 0.46 21.88 2.61
N PRO A 310 0.59 21.33 1.39
CA PRO A 310 1.72 20.47 1.04
C PRO A 310 3.03 21.23 0.99
N GLN A 311 4.14 20.51 1.09
CA GLN A 311 5.49 21.09 0.99
C GLN A 311 5.71 21.75 -0.37
N PRO A 312 6.29 22.98 -0.43
CA PRO A 312 6.50 23.68 -1.70
C PRO A 312 7.34 22.88 -2.71
N SER A 313 8.31 22.09 -2.25
CA SER A 313 9.12 21.22 -3.10
C SER A 313 8.29 20.12 -3.78
N ALA A 314 7.36 19.49 -3.04
CA ALA A 314 6.45 18.49 -3.59
C ALA A 314 5.49 19.09 -4.63
N VAL A 315 5.02 20.32 -4.39
CA VAL A 315 4.20 21.06 -5.36
C VAL A 315 5.00 21.36 -6.63
N ARG A 316 6.23 21.87 -6.50
CA ARG A 316 7.11 22.13 -7.66
C ARG A 316 7.40 20.88 -8.48
N LEU A 317 7.69 19.76 -7.82
CA LEU A 317 7.90 18.47 -8.49
C LEU A 317 6.64 18.04 -9.25
N ALA A 318 5.47 18.10 -8.61
CA ALA A 318 4.21 17.73 -9.25
C ALA A 318 3.89 18.62 -10.46
N MET A 319 4.14 19.93 -10.36
CA MET A 319 3.99 20.88 -11.47
C MET A 319 4.94 20.56 -12.63
N ALA A 320 6.22 20.27 -12.33
CA ALA A 320 7.20 19.88 -13.34
C ALA A 320 6.78 18.59 -14.07
N GLN A 321 6.21 17.62 -13.35
CA GLN A 321 5.71 16.38 -13.95
C GLN A 321 4.47 16.61 -14.81
N LEU A 322 3.51 17.42 -14.37
CA LEU A 322 2.35 17.79 -15.19
C LEU A 322 2.78 18.52 -16.47
N ARG A 323 3.81 19.38 -16.39
CA ARG A 323 4.40 20.03 -17.57
C ARG A 323 5.07 19.03 -18.49
N ALA A 324 5.87 18.09 -17.96
CA ALA A 324 6.52 17.05 -18.75
C ALA A 324 5.49 16.14 -19.46
N LEU A 325 4.39 15.81 -18.78
CA LEU A 325 3.26 15.08 -19.35
C LEU A 325 2.42 15.92 -20.33
N GLN A 326 2.78 17.18 -20.57
CA GLN A 326 2.09 18.16 -21.42
C GLN A 326 0.64 18.40 -20.98
N ALA A 327 0.34 18.23 -19.69
CA ALA A 327 -0.99 18.45 -19.12
C ALA A 327 -1.27 19.94 -18.87
N ILE A 328 -0.22 20.70 -18.55
CA ILE A 328 -0.30 22.13 -18.28
C ILE A 328 0.73 22.89 -19.10
N THR A 329 0.39 24.14 -19.42
CA THR A 329 1.28 25.11 -20.05
C THR A 329 1.22 26.44 -19.31
N ARG A 330 2.24 27.28 -19.51
CA ARG A 330 2.21 28.68 -19.09
C ARG A 330 1.47 29.50 -20.15
N GLU A 331 0.65 30.47 -19.73
CA GLU A 331 -0.03 31.36 -20.68
C GLU A 331 0.95 32.11 -21.60
N ASP A 332 2.08 32.57 -21.06
CA ASP A 332 3.11 33.23 -21.87
C ASP A 332 3.64 32.33 -23.01
N ASP A 333 3.82 31.03 -22.73
CA ASP A 333 4.31 30.05 -23.70
C ASP A 333 3.20 29.72 -24.74
N ARG A 334 1.92 29.82 -24.35
CA ARG A 334 0.76 29.65 -25.25
C ARG A 334 0.63 30.79 -26.25
N GLU A 335 0.71 32.05 -25.79
CA GLU A 335 0.66 33.22 -26.68
C GLU A 335 1.79 33.18 -27.74
N GLU A 336 2.99 32.75 -27.35
CA GLU A 336 4.12 32.62 -28.27
C GLU A 336 3.89 31.51 -29.30
N THR A 337 3.32 30.38 -28.88
CA THR A 337 2.99 29.27 -29.79
C THR A 337 1.89 29.67 -30.78
N GLU A 338 0.87 30.39 -30.32
CA GLU A 338 -0.20 30.92 -31.17
C GLU A 338 0.35 31.92 -32.20
N ARG A 339 1.23 32.85 -31.80
CA ARG A 339 1.91 33.78 -32.73
C ARG A 339 2.76 33.06 -33.78
N ARG A 340 3.49 32.00 -33.39
CA ARG A 340 4.26 31.17 -34.33
C ARG A 340 3.36 30.42 -35.31
N SER A 341 2.19 29.93 -34.86
CA SER A 341 1.24 29.24 -35.73
C SER A 341 0.48 30.18 -36.68
N GLN A 342 0.38 31.47 -36.35
CA GLN A 342 -0.30 32.50 -37.15
C GLN A 342 0.61 33.17 -38.19
N GLY A 343 1.87 32.73 -38.34
CA GLY A 343 2.74 33.19 -39.42
C GLY A 343 3.16 34.67 -39.32
N GLU A 344 3.33 35.21 -38.11
CA GLU A 344 4.07 36.47 -37.95
C GLU A 344 5.58 36.21 -38.15
N ASP A 345 5.93 36.04 -39.42
CA ASP A 345 7.27 35.80 -39.91
C ASP A 345 8.08 37.11 -39.85
N THR A 346 8.64 37.45 -38.68
CA THR A 346 9.74 38.42 -38.65
C THR A 346 11.00 37.68 -39.12
N GLY A 347 11.29 37.84 -40.40
CA GLY A 347 12.23 37.04 -41.16
C GLY A 347 13.61 36.78 -40.54
N ASP A 348 14.12 35.61 -40.93
CA ASP A 348 15.51 35.21 -41.12
C ASP A 348 16.60 36.05 -40.44
N ARG A 349 17.19 35.48 -39.39
CA ARG A 349 18.64 35.54 -39.18
C ARG A 349 19.10 34.31 -38.39
N CYS A 350 19.70 33.37 -39.11
CA CYS A 350 20.61 32.39 -38.53
C CYS A 350 21.75 33.13 -37.80
N GLY A 351 21.96 32.86 -36.52
CA GLY A 351 23.07 33.41 -35.73
C GLY A 351 22.81 33.37 -34.22
N GLU A 352 23.74 32.78 -33.48
CA GLU A 352 23.77 32.47 -32.03
C GLU A 352 23.55 33.65 -31.05
N ALA A 353 23.00 34.79 -31.46
CA ALA A 353 22.79 35.96 -30.60
C ALA A 353 21.36 36.07 -29.99
N ALA A 354 20.39 35.27 -30.44
CA ALA A 354 18.98 35.41 -30.02
C ALA A 354 18.68 34.87 -28.60
N ARG A 355 19.54 34.02 -28.02
CA ARG A 355 19.31 33.48 -26.66
C ARG A 355 19.53 34.52 -25.54
N SER A 356 20.32 35.58 -25.79
CA SER A 356 20.57 36.62 -24.77
C SER A 356 19.47 37.69 -24.66
N GLY A 357 18.61 37.83 -25.68
CA GLY A 357 17.54 38.83 -25.74
C GLY A 357 16.20 38.33 -25.19
N VAL A 358 15.88 37.05 -25.38
CA VAL A 358 14.66 36.41 -24.87
C VAL A 358 14.66 36.34 -23.34
N ASP A 359 15.82 36.01 -22.74
CA ASP A 359 15.99 35.98 -21.28
C ASP A 359 15.85 37.35 -20.61
N LYS A 360 16.23 38.43 -21.30
CA LYS A 360 16.08 39.80 -20.78
C LYS A 360 14.63 40.30 -20.82
N ARG A 361 13.80 39.82 -21.77
CA ARG A 361 12.36 40.11 -21.81
C ARG A 361 11.57 39.28 -20.79
N ARG A 362 11.94 38.01 -20.59
CA ARG A 362 11.35 37.12 -19.55
C ARG A 362 11.54 37.68 -18.13
N ARG A 363 12.66 38.33 -17.85
CA ARG A 363 12.95 38.95 -16.54
C ARG A 363 12.09 40.17 -16.18
N LYS A 364 11.28 40.74 -17.10
CA LYS A 364 10.52 41.99 -16.86
C LYS A 364 9.00 41.80 -16.67
N ARG A 365 8.47 40.58 -16.81
CA ARG A 365 7.06 40.25 -16.49
C ARG A 365 6.96 39.65 -15.09
N SER A 366 7.04 40.48 -14.06
CA SER A 366 6.86 40.08 -12.65
C SER A 366 5.38 39.95 -12.27
N GLY A 367 4.59 39.27 -13.10
CA GLY A 367 3.20 38.89 -12.79
C GLY A 367 3.14 37.49 -12.16
N PRO A 368 2.03 37.12 -11.51
CA PRO A 368 1.83 35.73 -11.11
C PRO A 368 1.82 34.83 -12.35
N VAL A 369 2.64 33.77 -12.34
CA VAL A 369 2.67 32.77 -13.42
C VAL A 369 1.31 32.08 -13.47
N LEU A 370 0.53 32.32 -14.52
CA LEU A 370 -0.77 31.70 -14.72
C LEU A 370 -0.59 30.38 -15.49
N TRP A 371 -1.03 29.29 -14.87
CA TRP A 371 -1.01 27.95 -15.45
C TRP A 371 -2.38 27.61 -16.02
N THR A 372 -2.39 27.03 -17.21
CA THR A 372 -3.62 26.60 -17.89
C THR A 372 -3.50 25.15 -18.36
N LEU A 373 -4.64 24.45 -18.41
CA LEU A 373 -4.70 23.11 -19.00
C LEU A 373 -4.48 23.20 -20.51
N THR A 374 -3.73 22.25 -21.05
CA THR A 374 -3.58 22.10 -22.50
C THR A 374 -4.82 21.46 -23.11
N GLU A 375 -5.09 21.75 -24.39
CA GLU A 375 -6.17 21.13 -25.15
C GLU A 375 -5.59 20.20 -26.23
N PRO A 376 -6.16 18.99 -26.44
CA PRO A 376 -7.19 18.36 -25.61
C PRO A 376 -6.63 17.65 -24.37
N LEU A 377 -5.32 17.40 -24.31
CA LEU A 377 -4.71 16.46 -23.36
C LEU A 377 -4.88 16.86 -21.88
N GLY A 378 -4.56 18.10 -21.52
CA GLY A 378 -4.70 18.62 -20.16
C GLY A 378 -6.13 18.59 -19.68
N ARG A 379 -7.07 19.02 -20.53
CA ARG A 379 -8.51 18.95 -20.23
C ARG A 379 -8.99 17.51 -20.05
N MET A 380 -8.55 16.58 -20.90
CA MET A 380 -8.81 15.15 -20.71
C MET A 380 -8.31 14.63 -19.37
N MET A 381 -7.09 15.01 -18.96
CA MET A 381 -6.50 14.59 -17.68
C MET A 381 -7.25 15.16 -16.47
N GLY A 382 -7.89 16.32 -16.61
CA GLY A 382 -8.75 16.91 -15.58
C GLY A 382 -10.13 16.26 -15.49
N GLU A 383 -10.72 15.86 -16.63
CA GLU A 383 -12.08 15.29 -16.68
C GLU A 383 -12.14 13.77 -16.46
N ILE A 384 -11.11 13.03 -16.89
CA ILE A 384 -11.05 11.57 -16.73
C ILE A 384 -10.38 11.25 -15.39
N THR A 385 -11.13 10.64 -14.46
CA THR A 385 -10.69 10.34 -13.08
C THR A 385 -9.72 9.17 -12.98
N MET A 386 -8.61 9.22 -13.72
CA MET A 386 -7.58 8.19 -13.78
C MET A 386 -6.19 8.81 -13.61
N LYS A 387 -5.16 7.95 -13.49
CA LYS A 387 -3.78 8.44 -13.48
C LYS A 387 -3.48 9.24 -14.76
N PRO A 388 -2.81 10.39 -14.68
CA PRO A 388 -2.49 11.22 -15.84
C PRO A 388 -1.75 10.46 -16.95
N GLN A 389 -0.84 9.55 -16.58
CA GLN A 389 -0.12 8.71 -17.54
C GLN A 389 -1.05 7.75 -18.30
N ILE A 390 -2.10 7.23 -17.66
CA ILE A 390 -3.07 6.36 -18.35
C ILE A 390 -3.95 7.17 -19.30
N VAL A 391 -4.34 8.39 -18.92
CA VAL A 391 -5.05 9.30 -19.83
C VAL A 391 -4.15 9.69 -21.02
N ARG A 392 -2.86 9.95 -20.77
CA ARG A 392 -1.87 10.17 -21.82
C ARG A 392 -1.76 8.99 -22.77
N LEU A 393 -1.84 7.74 -22.26
CA LEU A 393 -1.86 6.54 -23.09
C LEU A 393 -3.04 6.52 -24.06
N LEU A 394 -4.24 6.90 -23.62
CA LEU A 394 -5.40 7.00 -24.49
C LEU A 394 -5.22 8.06 -25.57
N TYR A 395 -4.63 9.21 -25.22
CA TYR A 395 -4.36 10.28 -26.17
C TYR A 395 -3.28 9.88 -27.20
N VAL A 396 -2.10 9.44 -26.74
CA VAL A 396 -0.98 9.09 -27.62
C VAL A 396 -1.33 7.91 -28.53
N SER A 397 -2.00 6.88 -28.02
CA SER A 397 -2.40 5.72 -28.83
C SER A 397 -3.37 6.06 -29.96
N SER A 398 -4.09 7.19 -29.87
CA SER A 398 -4.99 7.68 -30.91
C SER A 398 -4.30 8.52 -31.98
N GLN A 399 -3.04 8.93 -31.77
CA GLN A 399 -2.29 9.66 -32.78
C GLN A 399 -1.88 8.73 -33.93
N GLU A 400 -1.76 9.30 -35.13
CA GLU A 400 -1.44 8.54 -36.35
C GLU A 400 -0.12 7.76 -36.23
N THR A 401 0.85 8.30 -35.48
CA THR A 401 2.16 7.69 -35.24
C THR A 401 2.09 6.37 -34.47
N ALA A 402 1.05 6.15 -33.66
CA ALA A 402 0.90 4.97 -32.82
C ALA A 402 -0.25 4.05 -33.25
N SER A 403 -1.38 4.61 -33.69
CA SER A 403 -2.53 3.89 -34.29
C SER A 403 -2.97 2.59 -33.56
N CYS A 404 -2.98 2.60 -32.22
CA CYS A 404 -3.25 1.43 -31.36
C CYS A 404 -4.26 1.71 -30.22
N SER A 405 -5.18 2.66 -30.44
CA SER A 405 -6.11 3.14 -29.42
C SER A 405 -7.12 2.08 -28.95
N VAL A 406 -7.47 1.09 -29.78
CA VAL A 406 -8.38 -0.02 -29.38
C VAL A 406 -7.71 -0.94 -28.34
N GLU A 407 -6.45 -1.28 -28.54
CA GLU A 407 -5.65 -2.08 -27.61
C GLU A 407 -5.39 -1.31 -26.31
N CYS A 408 -4.99 -0.04 -26.44
CA CYS A 408 -4.70 0.85 -25.32
C CYS A 408 -5.93 1.18 -24.47
N LEU A 409 -7.14 1.22 -25.04
CA LEU A 409 -8.39 1.31 -24.29
C LEU A 409 -8.57 0.14 -23.31
N THR A 410 -8.30 -1.07 -23.80
CA THR A 410 -8.41 -2.30 -23.00
C THR A 410 -7.32 -2.33 -21.93
N LEU A 411 -6.09 -1.93 -22.27
CA LEU A 411 -4.99 -1.80 -21.31
C LEU A 411 -5.29 -0.77 -20.22
N ALA A 412 -5.82 0.40 -20.58
CA ALA A 412 -6.21 1.42 -19.62
C ALA A 412 -7.28 0.89 -18.64
N ALA A 413 -8.27 0.16 -19.14
CA ALA A 413 -9.26 -0.51 -18.29
C ALA A 413 -8.63 -1.56 -17.35
N LEU A 414 -7.67 -2.34 -17.83
CA LEU A 414 -6.94 -3.34 -17.03
C LEU A 414 -6.01 -2.72 -15.97
N LEU A 415 -5.50 -1.51 -16.21
CA LEU A 415 -4.69 -0.75 -15.25
C LEU A 415 -5.55 -0.04 -14.19
N SER A 416 -6.81 0.28 -14.50
CA SER A 416 -7.76 0.84 -13.54
C SER A 416 -8.34 -0.17 -12.55
N LEU A 417 -8.15 -1.46 -12.81
CA LEU A 417 -8.64 -2.56 -11.98
C LEU A 417 -7.48 -3.27 -11.27
N PRO A 418 -7.75 -4.01 -10.18
CA PRO A 418 -6.76 -4.89 -9.58
C PRO A 418 -6.17 -5.87 -10.61
N SER A 419 -4.98 -6.41 -10.33
CA SER A 419 -4.39 -7.38 -11.26
C SER A 419 -5.31 -8.58 -11.51
N PRO A 420 -5.53 -8.98 -12.78
CA PRO A 420 -6.30 -10.17 -13.08
C PRO A 420 -5.56 -11.44 -12.63
N PHE A 421 -4.23 -11.40 -12.47
CA PHE A 421 -3.48 -12.52 -11.93
C PHE A 421 -3.62 -12.61 -10.41
N LEU A 422 -4.03 -13.78 -9.93
CA LEU A 422 -4.17 -14.04 -8.50
C LEU A 422 -2.81 -14.00 -7.78
N SER A 423 -2.83 -13.57 -6.52
CA SER A 423 -1.63 -13.65 -5.67
C SER A 423 -1.30 -15.11 -5.33
N PRO A 424 -0.03 -15.43 -5.02
CA PRO A 424 0.35 -16.78 -4.59
C PRO A 424 -0.47 -17.27 -3.40
N GLU A 425 -0.83 -16.38 -2.48
CA GLU A 425 -1.66 -16.71 -1.32
C GLU A 425 -3.10 -17.04 -1.73
N ALA A 426 -3.68 -16.26 -2.64
CA ALA A 426 -5.01 -16.52 -3.17
C ALA A 426 -5.06 -17.87 -3.91
N VAL A 427 -4.05 -18.18 -4.73
CA VAL A 427 -3.97 -19.48 -5.41
C VAL A 427 -3.78 -20.63 -4.42
N ALA A 428 -2.99 -20.44 -3.37
CA ALA A 428 -2.81 -21.45 -2.32
C ALA A 428 -4.11 -21.72 -1.54
N ALA A 429 -4.92 -20.69 -1.31
CA ALA A 429 -6.21 -20.81 -0.61
C ALA A 429 -7.29 -21.57 -1.40
N LEU A 430 -7.17 -21.62 -2.74
CA LEU A 430 -8.06 -22.42 -3.58
C LEU A 430 -7.77 -23.94 -3.50
N SER A 431 -6.67 -24.34 -2.86
CA SER A 431 -6.29 -25.75 -2.72
C SER A 431 -6.93 -26.38 -1.48
N PRO A 432 -7.62 -27.53 -1.59
CA PRO A 432 -8.35 -28.16 -0.48
C PRO A 432 -7.47 -28.72 0.65
N ALA A 433 -6.14 -28.71 0.52
CA ALA A 433 -5.21 -29.38 1.44
C ALA A 433 -4.60 -28.47 2.54
N SER A 434 -5.19 -27.31 2.86
CA SER A 434 -4.51 -26.25 3.63
C SER A 434 -4.61 -26.32 5.16
N SER A 435 -5.02 -27.43 5.77
CA SER A 435 -5.31 -27.46 7.22
C SER A 435 -4.06 -27.51 8.13
N SER A 436 -2.88 -27.93 7.64
CA SER A 436 -1.65 -28.00 8.45
C SER A 436 -0.55 -27.02 7.99
N LEU A 437 0.35 -26.62 8.89
CA LEU A 437 1.40 -25.61 8.63
C LEU A 437 2.41 -26.04 7.54
N SER A 438 2.81 -27.31 7.59
CA SER A 438 3.66 -27.93 6.57
C SER A 438 2.96 -27.91 5.21
N ALA A 439 1.67 -28.29 5.20
CA ALA A 439 0.86 -28.29 3.99
C ALA A 439 0.63 -26.87 3.43
N ALA A 440 0.45 -25.85 4.28
CA ALA A 440 0.28 -24.46 3.86
C ALA A 440 1.54 -23.89 3.20
N SER A 441 2.73 -24.17 3.75
CA SER A 441 3.99 -23.74 3.13
C SER A 441 4.25 -24.45 1.79
N ALA A 442 3.91 -25.74 1.70
CA ALA A 442 4.00 -26.52 0.48
C ALA A 442 2.98 -26.06 -0.57
N ALA A 443 1.75 -25.73 -0.15
CA ALA A 443 0.71 -25.17 -1.01
C ALA A 443 1.14 -23.82 -1.60
N LEU A 444 1.75 -22.93 -0.79
CA LEU A 444 2.28 -21.66 -1.29
C LEU A 444 3.41 -21.86 -2.31
N ARG A 445 4.31 -22.84 -2.09
CA ARG A 445 5.36 -23.18 -3.08
C ARG A 445 4.74 -23.66 -4.40
N ARG A 446 3.76 -24.56 -4.34
CA ARG A 446 3.03 -25.05 -5.52
C ARG A 446 2.28 -23.93 -6.23
N ALA A 447 1.64 -23.04 -5.48
CA ALA A 447 0.94 -21.87 -6.02
C ALA A 447 1.89 -20.93 -6.78
N LYS A 448 3.07 -20.63 -6.20
CA LYS A 448 4.12 -19.85 -6.88
C LYS A 448 4.59 -20.53 -8.16
N GLN A 449 4.82 -21.84 -8.14
CA GLN A 449 5.23 -22.60 -9.33
C GLN A 449 4.14 -22.57 -10.41
N ARG A 450 2.88 -22.79 -10.04
CA ARG A 450 1.75 -22.75 -10.97
C ARG A 450 1.58 -21.38 -11.61
N LEU A 451 1.68 -20.29 -10.82
CA LEU A 451 1.65 -18.92 -11.35
C LEU A 451 2.79 -18.63 -12.32
N ARG A 452 4.00 -19.16 -12.06
CA ARG A 452 5.12 -19.04 -13.00
C ARG A 452 4.84 -19.74 -14.32
N LEU A 453 4.31 -20.97 -14.28
CA LEU A 453 3.94 -21.72 -15.49
C LEU A 453 2.85 -21.00 -16.29
N VAL A 454 1.79 -20.52 -15.62
CA VAL A 454 0.74 -19.72 -16.27
C VAL A 454 1.33 -18.47 -16.94
N LYS A 455 2.26 -17.78 -16.28
CA LYS A 455 2.91 -16.60 -16.85
C LYS A 455 3.86 -16.92 -17.99
N GLN A 456 4.37 -18.15 -18.10
CA GLN A 456 5.09 -18.60 -19.29
C GLN A 456 4.14 -18.87 -20.46
N ILE A 457 2.92 -19.38 -20.18
CA ILE A 457 1.91 -19.67 -21.20
C ILE A 457 1.27 -18.39 -21.74
N LEU A 458 0.86 -17.48 -20.85
CA LEU A 458 0.18 -16.23 -21.21
C LEU A 458 1.14 -15.05 -21.40
N GLY A 459 2.42 -15.25 -21.09
CA GLY A 459 3.44 -14.21 -21.08
C GLY A 459 3.72 -13.65 -22.46
N VAL A 460 3.82 -12.33 -22.54
CA VAL A 460 4.26 -11.62 -23.73
C VAL A 460 5.63 -11.03 -23.46
N VAL A 461 6.57 -11.25 -24.39
CA VAL A 461 7.98 -10.79 -24.26
C VAL A 461 8.08 -9.29 -24.07
N GLY A 462 7.13 -8.51 -24.62
CA GLY A 462 7.11 -7.07 -24.46
C GLY A 462 6.84 -6.57 -23.02
N GLY A 463 6.29 -7.42 -22.15
CA GLY A 463 6.18 -7.15 -20.71
C GLY A 463 4.83 -7.46 -20.08
N ASP A 464 4.66 -6.99 -18.85
CA ASP A 464 3.52 -7.31 -17.98
C ASP A 464 2.20 -6.73 -18.50
N LEU A 465 2.22 -5.52 -19.08
CA LEU A 465 1.01 -4.87 -19.58
C LEU A 465 0.41 -5.67 -20.75
N LEU A 466 1.23 -6.00 -21.75
CA LEU A 466 0.81 -6.86 -22.85
C LEU A 466 0.42 -8.26 -22.37
N THR A 467 1.06 -8.79 -21.33
CA THR A 467 0.66 -10.06 -20.71
C THR A 467 -0.74 -9.99 -20.09
N ARG A 468 -1.12 -8.88 -19.44
CA ARG A 468 -2.48 -8.66 -18.94
C ARG A 468 -3.50 -8.56 -20.07
N TYR A 469 -3.14 -7.84 -21.14
CA TYR A 469 -3.98 -7.75 -22.34
C TYR A 469 -4.21 -9.12 -22.97
N ASN A 470 -3.15 -9.90 -23.17
CA ASN A 470 -3.25 -11.26 -23.69
C ASN A 470 -4.13 -12.15 -22.79
N ALA A 471 -3.94 -12.11 -21.46
CA ALA A 471 -4.77 -12.88 -20.54
C ALA A 471 -6.26 -12.54 -20.66
N PHE A 472 -6.61 -11.25 -20.84
CA PHE A 472 -7.99 -10.82 -21.06
C PHE A 472 -8.54 -11.32 -22.41
N GLN A 473 -7.78 -11.19 -23.50
CA GLN A 473 -8.17 -11.68 -24.83
C GLN A 473 -8.42 -13.19 -24.82
N GLN A 474 -7.49 -13.97 -24.25
CA GLN A 474 -7.64 -15.43 -24.14
C GLN A 474 -8.83 -15.83 -23.27
N TRP A 475 -9.05 -15.13 -22.14
CA TRP A 475 -10.25 -15.37 -21.34
C TRP A 475 -11.52 -15.07 -22.14
N GLN A 476 -11.57 -13.96 -22.88
CA GLN A 476 -12.73 -13.58 -23.65
C GLN A 476 -13.09 -14.62 -24.73
N LEU A 477 -12.08 -15.20 -25.40
CA LEU A 477 -12.28 -16.27 -26.39
C LEU A 477 -12.81 -17.56 -25.75
N HIS A 478 -12.40 -17.88 -24.53
CA HIS A 478 -12.71 -19.16 -23.88
C HIS A 478 -13.83 -19.11 -22.84
N ARG A 479 -14.32 -17.92 -22.45
CA ARG A 479 -15.29 -17.73 -21.36
C ARG A 479 -16.60 -18.51 -21.56
N GLU A 480 -17.05 -18.69 -22.80
CA GLU A 480 -18.30 -19.38 -23.14
C GLU A 480 -18.10 -20.91 -23.22
N SER A 481 -16.87 -21.35 -23.50
CA SER A 481 -16.59 -22.75 -23.83
C SER A 481 -16.41 -23.64 -22.60
N LEU A 482 -15.94 -23.13 -21.45
CA LEU A 482 -15.68 -23.91 -20.23
C LEU A 482 -15.66 -22.95 -19.01
N GLY A 483 -16.64 -23.03 -18.11
CA GLY A 483 -16.78 -22.13 -16.92
C GLY A 483 -15.68 -22.19 -15.86
N ASN A 484 -14.49 -22.71 -16.19
CA ASN A 484 -13.33 -22.84 -15.31
C ASN A 484 -12.00 -22.37 -15.95
N TRP A 485 -12.01 -21.77 -17.17
CA TRP A 485 -10.77 -21.34 -17.83
C TRP A 485 -9.96 -20.36 -16.98
N ALA A 486 -10.60 -19.34 -16.41
CA ALA A 486 -9.95 -18.36 -15.53
C ALA A 486 -9.30 -19.02 -14.30
N LYS A 487 -10.02 -19.92 -13.61
CA LYS A 487 -9.49 -20.67 -12.46
C LYS A 487 -8.31 -21.57 -12.83
N ASN A 488 -8.35 -22.19 -14.01
CA ASN A 488 -7.27 -23.04 -14.54
C ASN A 488 -6.00 -22.24 -14.83
N HIS A 489 -6.13 -20.95 -15.15
CA HIS A 489 -5.03 -20.03 -15.41
C HIS A 489 -4.74 -19.07 -14.25
N CYS A 490 -5.19 -19.38 -13.03
CA CYS A 490 -4.95 -18.53 -11.84
C CYS A 490 -5.37 -17.06 -12.04
N LEU A 491 -6.45 -16.82 -12.79
CA LEU A 491 -7.01 -15.50 -13.04
C LEU A 491 -8.23 -15.24 -12.17
N ASN A 492 -8.43 -13.97 -11.82
CA ASN A 492 -9.61 -13.49 -11.12
C ASN A 492 -10.70 -13.11 -12.13
N GLU A 493 -11.72 -13.95 -12.24
CA GLU A 493 -12.84 -13.77 -13.16
C GLU A 493 -13.69 -12.53 -12.82
N ASP A 494 -13.86 -12.22 -11.52
CA ASP A 494 -14.63 -11.05 -11.06
C ASP A 494 -14.02 -9.72 -11.53
N VAL A 495 -12.70 -9.71 -11.76
CA VAL A 495 -12.00 -8.56 -12.34
C VAL A 495 -12.21 -8.51 -13.85
N LEU A 496 -12.04 -9.64 -14.54
CA LEU A 496 -12.11 -9.72 -16.01
C LEU A 496 -13.50 -9.36 -16.54
N VAL A 497 -14.57 -9.79 -15.85
CA VAL A 497 -15.96 -9.45 -16.20
C VAL A 497 -16.24 -7.95 -16.16
N LYS A 498 -15.51 -7.17 -15.35
CA LYS A 498 -15.68 -5.71 -15.23
C LYS A 498 -14.98 -4.92 -16.33
N VAL A 499 -13.97 -5.51 -17.00
CA VAL A 499 -13.16 -4.82 -18.01
C VAL A 499 -14.01 -4.21 -19.15
N PRO A 500 -14.98 -4.92 -19.77
CA PRO A 500 -15.78 -4.35 -20.86
C PRO A 500 -16.58 -3.10 -20.47
N ALA A 501 -17.06 -3.02 -19.22
CA ALA A 501 -17.80 -1.86 -18.73
C ALA A 501 -16.89 -0.61 -18.64
N VAL A 502 -15.66 -0.79 -18.15
CA VAL A 502 -14.66 0.29 -18.08
C VAL A 502 -14.21 0.70 -19.49
N VAL A 503 -14.00 -0.26 -20.41
CA VAL A 503 -13.69 0.04 -21.83
C VAL A 503 -14.81 0.85 -22.48
N ALA A 504 -16.08 0.52 -22.22
CA ALA A 504 -17.22 1.28 -22.75
C ALA A 504 -17.26 2.72 -22.23
N TYR A 505 -16.93 2.94 -20.94
CA TYR A 505 -16.79 4.28 -20.37
C TYR A 505 -15.65 5.06 -21.04
N LEU A 506 -14.45 4.48 -21.11
CA LEU A 506 -13.28 5.14 -21.72
C LEU A 506 -13.48 5.44 -23.20
N ARG A 507 -14.16 4.55 -23.93
CA ARG A 507 -14.54 4.78 -25.33
C ARG A 507 -15.40 6.04 -25.46
N ARG A 508 -16.40 6.22 -24.59
CA ARG A 508 -17.24 7.44 -24.60
C ARG A 508 -16.42 8.68 -24.31
N CYS A 509 -15.50 8.62 -23.34
CA CYS A 509 -14.58 9.72 -23.06
C CYS A 509 -13.77 10.09 -24.32
N MET A 510 -13.12 9.13 -24.97
CA MET A 510 -12.35 9.37 -26.20
C MET A 510 -13.21 9.97 -27.32
N GLN A 511 -14.45 9.51 -27.48
CA GLN A 511 -15.39 10.05 -28.45
C GLN A 511 -15.76 11.52 -28.16
N THR A 512 -15.96 11.89 -26.90
CA THR A 512 -16.20 13.29 -26.48
C THR A 512 -15.06 14.22 -26.91
N PHE A 513 -13.82 13.72 -26.91
CA PHE A 513 -12.63 14.47 -27.33
C PHE A 513 -12.26 14.26 -28.80
N ASN A 514 -13.14 13.65 -29.60
CA ASN A 514 -12.94 13.37 -31.02
C ASN A 514 -11.66 12.57 -31.32
N LEU A 515 -11.25 11.68 -30.42
CA LEU A 515 -10.08 10.84 -30.64
C LEU A 515 -10.44 9.60 -31.48
N PRO A 516 -9.66 9.28 -32.53
CA PRO A 516 -9.93 8.13 -33.39
C PRO A 516 -9.69 6.81 -32.67
N LEU A 517 -10.53 5.82 -33.00
CA LEU A 517 -10.46 4.45 -32.50
C LEU A 517 -9.89 3.56 -33.61
N VAL A 518 -8.60 3.26 -33.52
CA VAL A 518 -7.85 2.48 -34.52
C VAL A 518 -7.18 1.32 -33.80
N SER A 519 -7.18 0.15 -34.44
CA SER A 519 -6.46 -1.03 -33.97
C SER A 519 -5.16 -1.18 -34.75
N CYS A 520 -4.08 -1.52 -34.06
CA CYS A 520 -2.79 -1.80 -34.71
C CYS A 520 -2.71 -3.19 -35.37
N GLY A 521 -3.82 -3.95 -35.42
CA GLY A 521 -3.87 -5.24 -36.11
C GLY A 521 -3.00 -6.34 -35.47
N GLY A 522 -2.63 -6.19 -34.19
CA GLY A 522 -1.77 -7.14 -33.47
C GLY A 522 -0.29 -6.75 -33.42
N ASP A 523 0.09 -5.57 -33.90
CA ASP A 523 1.45 -5.05 -33.73
C ASP A 523 1.68 -4.60 -32.27
N GLY A 524 2.25 -5.51 -31.47
CA GLY A 524 2.59 -5.26 -30.08
C GLY A 524 3.65 -4.17 -29.88
N LEU A 525 4.50 -3.89 -30.89
CA LEU A 525 5.55 -2.88 -30.79
C LEU A 525 4.95 -1.46 -30.72
N GLN A 526 3.92 -1.18 -31.53
CA GLN A 526 3.21 0.10 -31.48
C GLN A 526 2.61 0.36 -30.09
N VAL A 527 2.03 -0.67 -29.48
CA VAL A 527 1.50 -0.60 -28.12
C VAL A 527 2.62 -0.36 -27.10
N GLN A 528 3.78 -1.01 -27.23
CA GLN A 528 4.94 -0.76 -26.36
C GLN A 528 5.46 0.68 -26.49
N LYS A 529 5.56 1.21 -27.72
CA LYS A 529 5.93 2.61 -27.96
C LYS A 529 4.93 3.58 -27.34
N ALA A 530 3.62 3.31 -27.46
CA ALA A 530 2.58 4.11 -26.82
C ALA A 530 2.66 4.06 -25.28
N ILE A 531 2.96 2.89 -24.70
CA ILE A 531 3.24 2.74 -23.26
C ILE A 531 4.48 3.56 -22.88
N CYS A 532 5.57 3.47 -23.64
CA CYS A 532 6.78 4.25 -23.42
C CYS A 532 6.48 5.76 -23.42
N ALA A 533 5.76 6.25 -24.43
CA ALA A 533 5.33 7.65 -24.58
C ALA A 533 4.48 8.20 -23.42
N SER A 534 3.87 7.30 -22.64
CA SER A 534 2.93 7.64 -21.57
C SER A 534 3.59 7.55 -20.19
N PHE A 535 4.50 6.59 -20.03
CA PHE A 535 5.20 6.29 -18.78
C PHE A 535 6.70 6.63 -18.83
N PHE A 536 7.14 7.49 -19.75
CA PHE A 536 8.55 7.84 -19.92
C PHE A 536 9.21 8.45 -18.68
N LEU A 537 8.45 9.12 -17.80
CA LEU A 537 8.94 9.62 -16.51
C LEU A 537 9.34 8.48 -15.55
N ASN A 538 8.82 7.27 -15.80
CA ASN A 538 9.08 6.06 -15.04
C ASN A 538 10.04 5.14 -15.81
N CYS A 539 10.91 5.71 -16.64
CA CYS A 539 11.95 4.97 -17.35
C CYS A 539 13.07 4.60 -16.38
N ALA A 540 13.49 3.33 -16.40
CA ALA A 540 14.60 2.84 -15.62
C ALA A 540 15.53 1.97 -16.48
N PHE A 541 16.82 2.01 -16.16
CA PHE A 541 17.85 1.21 -16.82
C PHE A 541 18.56 0.33 -15.80
N ARG A 542 19.06 -0.81 -16.27
CA ARG A 542 19.74 -1.81 -15.45
C ARG A 542 21.20 -1.43 -15.26
N GLU A 543 21.65 -1.42 -14.01
CA GLU A 543 23.05 -1.21 -13.63
C GLU A 543 23.82 -2.54 -13.59
N GLU A 544 25.15 -2.45 -13.51
CA GLU A 544 26.06 -3.62 -13.41
C GLU A 544 25.81 -4.46 -12.15
N ASN A 545 25.36 -3.83 -11.06
CA ASN A 545 24.99 -4.50 -9.82
C ASN A 545 23.70 -5.34 -9.95
N GLY A 546 23.03 -5.32 -11.10
CA GLY A 546 21.79 -6.05 -11.39
C GLY A 546 20.51 -5.37 -10.93
N LEU A 547 20.60 -4.23 -10.25
CA LEU A 547 19.48 -3.37 -9.90
C LEU A 547 19.20 -2.37 -11.02
N TYR A 548 18.17 -1.56 -10.82
CA TYR A 548 17.75 -0.53 -11.74
C TYR A 548 17.87 0.85 -11.11
N SER A 549 18.18 1.82 -11.97
CA SER A 549 18.19 3.23 -11.64
C SER A 549 17.20 3.98 -12.51
N LEU A 550 16.52 4.95 -11.90
CA LEU A 550 15.59 5.83 -12.61
C LEU A 550 16.37 6.73 -13.57
N LEU A 551 15.86 6.92 -14.77
CA LEU A 551 16.39 7.90 -15.72
C LEU A 551 16.10 9.31 -15.19
N THR A 552 17.15 10.09 -15.00
CA THR A 552 17.09 11.46 -14.49
C THR A 552 17.95 12.37 -15.36
N PRO A 553 17.75 13.69 -15.31
CA PRO A 553 18.61 14.63 -16.04
C PRO A 553 20.11 14.44 -15.76
N ALA A 554 20.46 14.04 -14.54
CA ALA A 554 21.85 13.85 -14.10
C ALA A 554 22.54 12.65 -14.78
N ASN A 555 21.81 11.55 -15.02
CA ASN A 555 22.37 10.33 -15.61
C ASN A 555 21.96 10.11 -17.08
N ALA A 556 21.08 10.92 -17.65
CA ALA A 556 20.69 10.80 -19.05
C ALA A 556 21.88 10.99 -20.03
N ALA A 557 22.80 11.89 -19.69
CA ALA A 557 23.94 12.22 -20.55
C ALA A 557 24.87 11.01 -20.79
N SER A 558 25.08 10.14 -19.80
CA SER A 558 25.88 8.92 -19.97
C SER A 558 25.25 7.91 -20.93
N HIS A 559 23.97 8.07 -21.24
CA HIS A 559 23.23 7.24 -22.18
C HIS A 559 22.96 7.92 -23.52
N GLY A 560 23.63 9.04 -23.83
CA GLY A 560 23.44 9.73 -25.10
C GLY A 560 22.14 10.54 -25.17
N LEU A 561 21.52 10.87 -24.02
CA LEU A 561 20.26 11.60 -23.94
C LEU A 561 20.46 12.93 -23.21
N LEU A 562 19.81 13.99 -23.70
CA LEU A 562 19.64 15.25 -22.99
C LEU A 562 18.20 15.35 -22.51
N VAL A 563 18.00 15.72 -21.25
CA VAL A 563 16.67 16.03 -20.71
C VAL A 563 16.52 17.53 -20.67
N SER A 564 15.45 18.05 -21.24
CA SER A 564 15.07 19.45 -21.11
C SER A 564 14.94 19.81 -19.62
N SER A 565 15.86 20.65 -19.11
CA SER A 565 15.88 20.98 -17.69
C SER A 565 14.60 21.74 -17.32
N MET A 566 13.85 21.17 -16.39
CA MET A 566 12.67 21.80 -15.81
C MET A 566 13.16 22.64 -14.64
N ASP A 567 13.28 23.96 -14.85
CA ASP A 567 13.64 25.01 -13.87
C ASP A 567 14.85 24.68 -12.95
N GLY A 568 15.97 25.37 -13.19
CA GLY A 568 17.32 25.06 -12.68
C GLY A 568 17.62 25.14 -11.17
N ASP A 569 16.67 24.88 -10.29
CA ASP A 569 16.85 24.92 -8.82
C ASP A 569 16.45 23.58 -8.14
N LEU A 570 16.75 22.46 -8.77
CA LEU A 570 16.80 21.16 -8.06
C LEU A 570 18.23 20.95 -7.58
N SER A 571 18.56 21.59 -6.46
CA SER A 571 19.69 21.21 -5.60
C SER A 571 19.78 19.69 -5.50
N ASP A 572 21.00 19.13 -5.64
CA ASP A 572 21.35 17.71 -5.69
C ASP A 572 20.20 16.75 -5.30
N PRO A 573 19.73 15.90 -6.23
CA PRO A 573 18.65 14.98 -5.92
C PRO A 573 19.06 14.11 -4.72
N PRO A 574 18.16 13.90 -3.74
CA PRO A 574 18.40 12.89 -2.71
C PRO A 574 18.76 11.56 -3.37
N SER A 575 19.51 10.70 -2.65
CA SER A 575 20.00 9.44 -3.20
C SER A 575 18.88 8.73 -3.97
N LEU A 576 19.10 8.48 -5.27
CA LEU A 576 18.04 7.95 -6.10
C LEU A 576 17.66 6.57 -5.57
N PRO A 577 16.35 6.30 -5.41
CA PRO A 577 15.90 5.05 -4.81
C PRO A 577 16.32 3.88 -5.70
N ARG A 578 16.96 2.88 -5.11
CA ARG A 578 17.34 1.63 -5.79
C ARG A 578 16.08 0.89 -6.23
N LEU A 579 15.99 0.55 -7.51
CA LEU A 579 14.84 -0.16 -8.09
C LEU A 579 15.20 -1.62 -8.39
N ALA A 580 14.23 -2.52 -8.31
CA ALA A 580 14.37 -3.89 -8.78
C ALA A 580 13.07 -4.38 -9.42
N LEU A 581 13.18 -5.36 -10.31
CA LEU A 581 12.01 -6.01 -10.89
C LEU A 581 11.23 -6.77 -9.81
N HIS A 582 9.91 -6.61 -9.79
CA HIS A 582 9.09 -7.44 -8.92
C HIS A 582 9.15 -8.91 -9.40
N PRO A 583 9.33 -9.90 -8.50
CA PRO A 583 9.44 -11.32 -8.87
C PRO A 583 8.21 -11.92 -9.56
N SER A 584 7.10 -11.18 -9.60
CA SER A 584 5.90 -11.57 -10.34
C SER A 584 5.93 -11.13 -11.79
N SER A 585 6.86 -10.28 -12.23
CA SER A 585 6.93 -9.85 -13.62
C SER A 585 7.22 -11.04 -14.53
N VAL A 586 6.65 -11.05 -15.74
CA VAL A 586 7.00 -12.01 -16.78
C VAL A 586 8.47 -11.90 -17.19
N LEU A 587 9.03 -10.69 -17.05
CA LEU A 587 10.41 -10.37 -17.40
C LEU A 587 11.43 -10.72 -16.31
N ALA A 588 11.00 -11.27 -15.17
CA ALA A 588 11.90 -11.54 -14.06
C ALA A 588 13.00 -12.57 -14.37
N ASN A 589 12.77 -13.48 -15.32
CA ASN A 589 13.77 -14.47 -15.74
C ASN A 589 14.75 -13.93 -16.78
N THR A 590 14.32 -12.95 -17.58
CA THR A 590 15.10 -12.29 -18.63
C THR A 590 14.96 -10.78 -18.46
N PRO A 591 15.62 -10.23 -17.42
CA PRO A 591 15.48 -8.81 -17.07
C PRO A 591 16.01 -7.92 -18.21
N PRO A 592 15.18 -7.02 -18.78
CA PRO A 592 15.59 -6.18 -19.90
C PRO A 592 16.57 -5.08 -19.45
N PRO A 593 17.44 -4.59 -20.33
CA PRO A 593 18.37 -3.52 -19.99
C PRO A 593 17.64 -2.20 -19.71
N TRP A 594 16.54 -1.93 -20.42
CA TRP A 594 15.73 -0.73 -20.30
C TRP A 594 14.25 -1.09 -20.20
N LEU A 595 13.52 -0.34 -19.39
CA LEU A 595 12.10 -0.57 -19.14
C LEU A 595 11.39 0.69 -18.65
N VAL A 596 10.07 0.68 -18.78
CA VAL A 596 9.16 1.60 -18.09
C VAL A 596 8.27 0.83 -17.12
N PHE A 597 7.88 1.46 -16.01
CA PHE A 597 7.02 0.85 -15.00
C PHE A 597 5.82 1.74 -14.64
N VAL A 598 4.72 1.16 -14.17
CA VAL A 598 3.52 1.92 -13.78
C VAL A 598 3.57 2.37 -12.32
N SER A 599 4.15 1.56 -11.44
CA SER A 599 4.37 1.93 -10.04
C SER A 599 5.47 1.10 -9.41
N ALA A 600 6.04 1.56 -8.30
CA ALA A 600 6.93 0.74 -7.49
C ALA A 600 6.62 0.87 -5.99
N GLN A 601 6.88 -0.21 -5.26
CA GLN A 601 6.61 -0.28 -3.83
C GLN A 601 7.89 -0.61 -3.06
N ARG A 602 8.21 0.17 -2.03
CA ARG A 602 9.37 -0.08 -1.16
C ARG A 602 9.21 -1.42 -0.46
N LYS A 603 10.23 -2.27 -0.56
CA LYS A 603 10.43 -3.47 0.27
C LYS A 603 11.88 -3.47 0.78
N ARG A 604 12.14 -4.29 1.80
CA ARG A 604 13.51 -4.61 2.18
C ARG A 604 13.99 -5.83 1.42
N ASP A 605 15.23 -5.80 0.94
CA ASP A 605 15.91 -6.98 0.42
C ASP A 605 16.30 -7.94 1.56
N ALA A 606 16.96 -9.05 1.20
CA ALA A 606 17.42 -10.04 2.19
C ALA A 606 18.49 -9.48 3.14
N ASP A 607 19.21 -8.45 2.69
CA ASP A 607 20.31 -7.80 3.40
C ASP A 607 19.81 -6.61 4.27
N GLY A 608 18.51 -6.32 4.23
CA GLY A 608 17.86 -5.26 5.00
C GLY A 608 17.81 -3.89 4.31
N ASN A 609 18.36 -3.75 3.10
CA ASN A 609 18.38 -2.48 2.36
C ASN A 609 17.01 -2.18 1.75
N ALA A 610 16.68 -0.89 1.66
CA ALA A 610 15.47 -0.44 0.99
C ALA A 610 15.61 -0.54 -0.54
N VAL A 611 14.72 -1.29 -1.17
CA VAL A 611 14.62 -1.44 -2.63
C VAL A 611 13.17 -1.26 -3.06
N PHE A 612 12.94 -0.51 -4.13
CA PHE A 612 11.62 -0.32 -4.70
C PHE A 612 11.36 -1.38 -5.78
N LEU A 613 10.37 -2.24 -5.54
CA LEU A 613 9.99 -3.27 -6.50
C LEU A 613 9.04 -2.69 -7.54
N MET A 614 9.50 -2.61 -8.78
CA MET A 614 8.75 -2.11 -9.94
C MET A 614 7.68 -3.12 -10.36
N GLN A 615 6.47 -2.62 -10.57
CA GLN A 615 5.28 -3.37 -10.96
C GLN A 615 4.77 -2.90 -12.31
N ASP A 616 4.19 -3.85 -13.06
CA ASP A 616 3.62 -3.61 -14.39
C ASP A 616 4.66 -3.00 -15.33
N VAL A 617 5.67 -3.81 -15.63
CA VAL A 617 6.86 -3.39 -16.35
C VAL A 617 6.76 -3.74 -17.84
N THR A 618 7.20 -2.82 -18.69
CA THR A 618 7.28 -3.00 -20.15
C THR A 618 8.72 -2.77 -20.59
N ALA A 619 9.29 -3.71 -21.35
CA ALA A 619 10.62 -3.56 -21.93
C ALA A 619 10.57 -2.49 -23.04
N ILE A 620 11.59 -1.64 -23.10
CA ILE A 620 11.70 -0.57 -24.10
C ILE A 620 13.12 -0.50 -24.67
N ASP A 621 13.25 0.10 -25.85
CA ASP A 621 14.54 0.52 -26.37
C ASP A 621 14.76 2.01 -26.04
N PRO A 622 15.97 2.42 -25.61
CA PRO A 622 16.25 3.81 -25.22
C PRO A 622 16.13 4.79 -26.38
N GLU A 623 16.31 4.34 -27.62
CA GLU A 623 16.15 5.15 -28.84
C GLU A 623 14.71 5.62 -29.05
N TRP A 624 13.73 4.94 -28.46
CA TRP A 624 12.34 5.37 -28.55
C TRP A 624 12.08 6.64 -27.72
N LEU A 625 12.89 6.96 -26.71
CA LEU A 625 12.62 8.09 -25.81
C LEU A 625 12.62 9.44 -26.54
N PRO A 626 13.62 9.79 -27.37
CA PRO A 626 13.56 10.96 -28.24
C PRO A 626 12.43 10.89 -29.29
N GLU A 627 12.13 9.70 -29.82
CA GLU A 627 11.05 9.54 -30.82
C GLU A 627 9.67 9.85 -30.24
N VAL A 628 9.38 9.32 -29.05
CA VAL A 628 8.03 9.35 -28.45
C VAL A 628 7.82 10.51 -27.49
N ALA A 629 8.91 11.08 -26.96
CA ALA A 629 8.90 12.17 -25.99
C ALA A 629 10.00 13.19 -26.31
N GLY A 630 10.15 13.56 -27.59
CA GLY A 630 11.14 14.52 -28.09
C GLY A 630 11.05 15.92 -27.46
N HIS A 631 9.89 16.29 -26.90
CA HIS A 631 9.74 17.52 -26.11
C HIS A 631 10.45 17.45 -24.75
N HIS A 632 10.71 16.24 -24.24
CA HIS A 632 11.36 16.00 -22.96
C HIS A 632 12.81 15.52 -23.13
N PHE A 633 13.04 14.56 -24.03
CA PHE A 633 14.34 13.97 -24.34
C PHE A 633 14.84 14.37 -25.72
N CYS A 634 16.12 14.74 -25.82
CA CYS A 634 16.81 14.94 -27.09
C CYS A 634 18.00 13.98 -27.20
N SER A 635 18.29 13.50 -28.42
CA SER A 635 19.50 12.70 -28.67
C SER A 635 20.75 13.59 -28.64
N LEU A 636 21.78 13.19 -27.91
CA LEU A 636 23.10 13.86 -27.92
C LEU A 636 23.80 13.77 -29.28
N ARG A 637 23.38 12.86 -30.17
CA ARG A 637 23.94 12.76 -31.52
C ARG A 637 23.33 13.78 -32.50
N GLU A 638 22.16 14.31 -32.16
CA GLU A 638 21.39 15.25 -32.99
C GLU A 638 21.47 16.70 -32.45
N ALA A 639 21.91 16.87 -31.20
CA ALA A 639 22.20 18.16 -30.55
C ALA A 639 23.67 18.55 -30.71
#